data_AF-A0A5M8Q831-F1
#
_entry.id   AF-A0A5M8Q831-F1
#
_cell.length_a   1.000
_cell.length_b   1.000
_cell.length_c   1.000
_cell.angle_alpha   90.00
_cell.angle_beta   90.00
_cell.angle_gamma   90.00
#
_symmetry.space_group_name_H-M   'P 1'
#
loop_
_entity.id
_entity.type
_entity.pdbx_description
1 polymer ?
#
loop_
_entity_poly.entity_id
_entity_poly.type
_entity_poly.pdbx_seq_one_letter_code
_entity_poly.pdbx_strand_id
1 'polypeptide(L)'
;MSTVARERPAARPTGAPAGVPPRAELPAEHGRRRLRAGPVETVALAVLPVAWLWSTQEVLGQDWLWPVVGAVVSMALVAGLVRAVWPAFAGTAAAALVGAGWVTAVSAPDEALLGVIPTPEALRATMAVLGEGVQSIAWALSTPIDAEGAVLAAVVAAAVVLTVFVDLLGHGLRAPAIAVLCCAVALVLPIAFRIDVPWFHALPGVAAAALALAAPTIDDRVALGRGWVAPVALVAVAAVLAAAVPLVAPSPRESTLDLPTVEDLLRPTTPVLRTDIELGDELRRPEARPVFTYSTTDGGPIVTRLMTLPLAGPDGFLALPPEAAQPSPLVEGADLGLAMQMTVRMSDVRAEGLPTPERASGVEPPEGARWDDANDALRIEGSLETAGLEYVAAGSRSTPLAELAGAASTGHDELLALPDAAAAIGRQGAALVQPGMTAAERVRAVHAFMTEGVWDYSEQLDLPGFGGAGGDGWAALEGFLETRSGYCVHYASATAALLRGAGVPTRVVVGFLPGSEISGGFAVSTNDMHAWAESWVDGHGWVRVETTPGAGAGDASPSPEDDEQTQAPTRTPEPTPTDAAPTSTPTPSAAPSPGAPEPGASDAPGEGAGPGGIDPAVLRAWLLGIGALLLLALPWAVRQAQRAVRLRRGAPGAWQELRAALADAGVRLPASATPGDVQAAIAARVPPDAAAAADRVRLAAERAAFAGGPREPGACDADVRIAARGLVASLPPWRRALSTALPPSLVRVVPPLDVA
;
A
#
# COMPACT_ATOMS: atom_id res chain seq x y z
N MET A 1 42.84 -76.25 -46.74
CA MET A 1 44.07 -76.22 -47.56
C MET A 1 43.70 -75.76 -48.97
N SER A 2 44.51 -74.86 -49.54
CA SER A 2 44.61 -74.52 -50.99
C SER A 2 43.43 -73.79 -51.66
N THR A 3 43.57 -72.76 -52.51
CA THR A 3 44.61 -71.79 -52.89
C THR A 3 43.94 -70.83 -53.90
N VAL A 4 44.14 -69.52 -53.75
CA VAL A 4 44.50 -68.50 -54.77
C VAL A 4 43.91 -68.66 -56.20
N ALA A 5 42.94 -67.86 -56.67
CA ALA A 5 42.93 -66.46 -57.13
C ALA A 5 43.20 -66.22 -58.64
N ARG A 6 42.45 -65.22 -59.15
CA ARG A 6 42.64 -64.35 -60.33
C ARG A 6 42.09 -64.78 -61.69
N GLU A 7 41.11 -64.00 -62.15
CA GLU A 7 41.04 -63.47 -63.52
C GLU A 7 40.86 -61.94 -63.50
N ARG A 8 41.28 -61.28 -64.58
CA ARG A 8 41.50 -59.83 -64.81
C ARG A 8 41.05 -59.55 -66.28
N PRO A 9 41.01 -58.31 -66.82
CA PRO A 9 40.02 -57.21 -66.67
C PRO A 9 39.50 -56.63 -68.03
N ALA A 10 38.83 -55.45 -67.98
CA ALA A 10 38.49 -54.45 -69.04
C ALA A 10 37.09 -54.58 -69.70
N ALA A 11 36.27 -53.55 -69.99
CA ALA A 11 36.38 -52.07 -69.97
C ALA A 11 34.98 -51.40 -69.77
N ARG A 12 34.99 -50.10 -69.41
CA ARG A 12 33.89 -49.15 -69.09
C ARG A 12 32.97 -48.80 -70.30
N PRO A 13 31.71 -48.32 -70.11
CA PRO A 13 31.47 -46.91 -69.75
C PRO A 13 30.36 -46.61 -68.71
N THR A 14 30.52 -45.41 -68.19
CA THR A 14 29.73 -44.57 -67.29
C THR A 14 28.19 -44.65 -67.38
N GLY A 15 27.55 -44.76 -66.22
CA GLY A 15 26.13 -44.46 -66.00
C GLY A 15 25.86 -44.25 -64.51
N ALA A 16 25.98 -43.01 -64.04
CA ALA A 16 25.62 -42.62 -62.68
C ALA A 16 24.09 -42.63 -62.53
N PRO A 17 23.51 -43.16 -61.43
CA PRO A 17 22.12 -42.89 -61.10
C PRO A 17 22.00 -41.44 -60.60
N ALA A 18 21.05 -40.72 -61.19
CA ALA A 18 20.74 -39.33 -60.95
C ALA A 18 20.52 -39.03 -59.46
N GLY A 19 21.10 -37.92 -59.03
CA GLY A 19 21.20 -37.49 -57.65
C GLY A 19 19.86 -37.39 -56.94
N VAL A 20 19.84 -37.93 -55.73
CA VAL A 20 19.04 -37.40 -54.62
C VAL A 20 19.36 -35.90 -54.54
N PRO A 21 18.37 -34.99 -54.63
CA PRO A 21 18.65 -33.57 -54.43
C PRO A 21 19.24 -33.43 -53.02
N PRO A 22 20.30 -32.63 -52.83
CA PRO A 22 20.81 -32.39 -51.49
C PRO A 22 19.64 -31.87 -50.65
N ARG A 23 19.41 -32.49 -49.49
CA ARG A 23 18.57 -31.89 -48.45
C ARG A 23 19.10 -30.48 -48.30
N ALA A 24 18.31 -29.49 -48.72
CA ALA A 24 18.59 -28.10 -48.42
C ALA A 24 18.80 -28.04 -46.91
N GLU A 25 20.04 -27.83 -46.48
CA GLU A 25 20.32 -27.42 -45.14
C GLU A 25 19.53 -26.12 -44.94
N LEU A 26 18.38 -26.24 -44.26
CA LEU A 26 17.68 -25.08 -43.73
C LEU A 26 18.73 -24.26 -42.99
N PRO A 27 18.88 -22.95 -43.27
CA PRO A 27 19.94 -22.18 -42.67
C PRO A 27 19.86 -22.30 -41.15
N ALA A 28 20.87 -22.95 -40.55
CA ALA A 28 21.02 -23.10 -39.10
C ALA A 28 21.07 -21.74 -38.37
N GLU A 29 21.20 -20.64 -39.12
CA GLU A 29 21.07 -19.27 -38.64
C GLU A 29 19.71 -18.96 -38.00
N HIS A 30 18.59 -19.54 -38.49
CA HIS A 30 17.27 -19.28 -37.91
C HIS A 30 17.09 -19.91 -36.52
N GLY A 31 17.81 -21.00 -36.22
CA GLY A 31 17.81 -21.63 -34.91
C GLY A 31 18.66 -20.90 -33.87
N ARG A 32 19.78 -20.30 -34.30
CA ARG A 32 20.66 -19.51 -33.41
C ARG A 32 20.09 -18.14 -33.04
N ARG A 33 19.30 -17.51 -33.92
CA ARG A 33 18.62 -16.22 -33.62
C ARG A 33 17.56 -16.33 -32.52
N ARG A 34 16.88 -17.47 -32.36
CA ARG A 34 15.85 -17.67 -31.31
C ARG A 34 16.40 -17.78 -29.89
N LEU A 35 17.73 -17.77 -29.71
CA LEU A 35 18.34 -17.94 -28.39
C LEU A 35 18.80 -16.63 -27.73
N ARG A 36 18.86 -15.52 -28.47
CA ARG A 36 19.29 -14.21 -27.97
C ARG A 36 18.08 -13.29 -27.87
N ALA A 37 17.91 -12.68 -26.70
CA ALA A 37 16.89 -11.67 -26.48
C ALA A 37 17.10 -10.50 -27.44
N GLY A 38 16.00 -9.96 -27.95
CA GLY A 38 16.07 -8.83 -28.87
C GLY A 38 16.30 -7.50 -28.12
N PRO A 39 16.67 -6.43 -28.85
CA PRO A 39 16.96 -5.13 -28.25
C PRO A 39 15.72 -4.52 -27.59
N VAL A 40 14.51 -4.74 -28.13
CA VAL A 40 13.28 -4.22 -27.53
C VAL A 40 12.96 -4.96 -26.24
N GLU A 41 13.13 -6.29 -26.22
CA GLU A 41 12.95 -7.11 -25.02
C GLU A 41 13.90 -6.69 -23.89
N THR A 42 15.17 -6.44 -24.23
CA THR A 42 16.19 -6.01 -23.27
C THR A 42 15.83 -4.67 -22.62
N VAL A 43 15.42 -3.69 -23.42
CA VAL A 43 15.02 -2.36 -22.91
C VAL A 43 13.73 -2.44 -22.12
N ALA A 44 12.74 -3.19 -22.60
CA ALA A 44 11.44 -3.32 -21.93
C ALA A 44 11.56 -3.94 -20.54
N LEU A 45 12.37 -4.99 -20.40
CA LEU A 45 12.63 -5.62 -19.10
C LEU A 45 13.48 -4.76 -18.18
N ALA A 46 14.42 -3.96 -18.71
CA ALA A 46 15.21 -3.05 -17.90
C ALA A 46 14.39 -1.88 -17.31
N VAL A 47 13.42 -1.35 -18.07
CA VAL A 47 12.58 -0.23 -17.60
C VAL A 47 11.53 -0.68 -16.57
N LEU A 48 11.17 -1.97 -16.59
CA LEU A 48 10.05 -2.51 -15.83
C LEU A 48 10.10 -2.28 -14.29
N PRO A 49 11.23 -2.52 -13.58
CA PRO A 49 11.31 -2.26 -12.13
C PRO A 49 11.11 -0.79 -11.77
N VAL A 50 11.78 0.12 -12.50
CA VAL A 50 11.70 1.58 -12.27
C VAL A 50 10.28 2.09 -12.54
N ALA A 51 9.66 1.59 -13.61
CA ALA A 51 8.32 1.99 -14.01
C ALA A 51 7.24 1.56 -12.99
N TRP A 52 7.42 0.40 -12.34
CA TRP A 52 6.54 -0.01 -11.24
C TRP A 52 6.84 0.71 -9.93
N LEU A 53 8.11 1.00 -9.62
CA LEU A 53 8.47 1.82 -8.45
C LEU A 53 7.90 3.24 -8.55
N TRP A 54 7.59 3.76 -9.74
CA TRP A 54 6.89 5.05 -9.87
C TRP A 54 5.55 5.11 -9.12
N SER A 55 4.88 3.96 -8.90
CA SER A 55 3.64 3.92 -8.12
C SER A 55 3.85 4.22 -6.62
N THR A 56 5.09 4.21 -6.13
CA THR A 56 5.41 4.47 -4.73
C THR A 56 5.81 5.92 -4.46
N GLN A 57 5.71 6.83 -5.43
CA GLN A 57 6.19 8.21 -5.26
C GLN A 57 5.43 9.00 -4.19
N GLU A 58 4.14 8.70 -3.97
CA GLU A 58 3.36 9.29 -2.89
C GLU A 58 3.88 8.84 -1.52
N VAL A 59 4.50 7.64 -1.46
CA VAL A 59 5.08 7.07 -0.23
C VAL A 59 6.54 7.47 -0.04
N LEU A 60 7.37 7.47 -1.10
CA LEU A 60 8.84 7.59 -1.00
C LEU A 60 9.38 8.92 -1.57
N GLY A 61 8.52 9.84 -1.99
CA GLY A 61 8.94 11.05 -2.68
C GLY A 61 9.60 10.74 -4.03
N GLN A 62 10.54 11.59 -4.46
CA GLN A 62 11.21 11.49 -5.77
C GLN A 62 12.73 11.33 -5.70
N ASP A 63 13.34 11.46 -4.53
CA ASP A 63 14.81 11.49 -4.39
C ASP A 63 15.48 10.16 -4.73
N TRP A 64 14.75 9.05 -4.59
CA TRP A 64 15.20 7.72 -4.99
C TRP A 64 15.33 7.53 -6.52
N LEU A 65 14.68 8.37 -7.32
CA LEU A 65 14.51 8.12 -8.76
C LEU A 65 15.84 8.01 -9.50
N TRP A 66 16.71 9.01 -9.34
CA TRP A 66 17.97 9.08 -10.09
C TRP A 66 18.99 8.01 -9.65
N PRO A 67 19.19 7.74 -8.35
CA PRO A 67 20.00 6.62 -7.89
C PRO A 67 19.52 5.27 -8.45
N VAL A 68 18.21 5.01 -8.40
CA VAL A 68 17.62 3.77 -8.92
C VAL A 68 17.76 3.67 -10.44
N VAL A 69 17.49 4.74 -11.19
CA VAL A 69 17.68 4.77 -12.65
C VAL A 69 19.15 4.51 -13.01
N GLY A 70 20.10 5.12 -12.30
CA GLY A 70 21.53 4.91 -12.49
C GLY A 70 21.93 3.44 -12.26
N ALA A 71 21.45 2.84 -11.17
CA ALA A 71 21.66 1.42 -10.87
C ALA A 71 21.12 0.53 -11.98
N VAL A 72 19.84 0.68 -12.33
CA VAL A 72 19.18 -0.18 -13.31
C VAL A 72 19.77 -0.05 -14.72
N VAL A 73 20.07 1.17 -15.17
CA VAL A 73 20.67 1.41 -16.49
C VAL A 73 22.07 0.80 -16.57
N SER A 74 22.91 1.00 -15.55
CA SER A 74 24.26 0.42 -15.54
C SER A 74 24.24 -1.10 -15.50
N MET A 75 23.35 -1.71 -14.70
CA MET A 75 23.11 -3.15 -14.68
C MET A 75 22.68 -3.69 -16.04
N ALA A 76 21.71 -3.03 -16.69
CA ALA A 76 21.20 -3.45 -18.00
C ALA A 76 22.26 -3.35 -19.11
N LEU A 77 23.07 -2.28 -19.11
CA LEU A 77 24.18 -2.11 -20.06
C LEU A 77 25.23 -3.22 -19.92
N VAL A 78 25.67 -3.49 -18.68
CA VAL A 78 26.68 -4.53 -18.41
C VAL A 78 26.12 -5.92 -18.74
N ALA A 79 24.88 -6.22 -18.35
CA ALA A 79 24.24 -7.49 -18.69
C ALA A 79 24.11 -7.67 -20.20
N GLY A 80 23.73 -6.63 -20.94
CA GLY A 80 23.65 -6.64 -22.41
C GLY A 80 25.00 -6.91 -23.07
N LEU A 81 26.06 -6.24 -22.62
CA LEU A 81 27.44 -6.43 -23.11
C LEU A 81 27.93 -7.86 -22.85
N VAL A 82 27.71 -8.39 -21.65
CA VAL A 82 28.12 -9.75 -21.30
C VAL A 82 27.34 -10.77 -22.11
N ARG A 83 26.03 -10.59 -22.31
CA ARG A 83 25.18 -11.47 -23.15
C ARG A 83 25.54 -11.47 -24.63
N ALA A 84 26.22 -10.44 -25.13
CA ALA A 84 26.69 -10.42 -26.51
C ALA A 84 27.70 -11.56 -26.77
N VAL A 85 28.46 -11.94 -25.74
CA VAL A 85 29.58 -12.89 -25.82
C VAL A 85 29.33 -14.18 -25.01
N TRP A 86 28.64 -14.09 -23.87
CA TRP A 86 28.42 -15.17 -22.90
C TRP A 86 26.93 -15.57 -22.78
N PRO A 87 26.60 -16.71 -22.14
CA PRO A 87 25.21 -17.15 -21.95
C PRO A 87 24.35 -16.16 -21.13
N ALA A 88 23.03 -16.28 -21.24
CA ALA A 88 22.07 -15.37 -20.58
C ALA A 88 22.30 -15.20 -19.07
N PHE A 89 22.59 -16.30 -18.36
CA PHE A 89 22.89 -16.30 -16.92
C PHE A 89 24.15 -15.53 -16.54
N ALA A 90 25.16 -15.50 -17.42
CA ALA A 90 26.39 -14.72 -17.18
C ALA A 90 26.10 -13.22 -17.19
N GLY A 91 25.17 -12.77 -18.04
CA GLY A 91 24.68 -11.39 -18.03
C GLY A 91 23.98 -11.02 -16.73
N THR A 92 23.11 -11.90 -16.22
CA THR A 92 22.41 -11.67 -14.94
C THR A 92 23.38 -11.64 -13.77
N ALA A 93 24.38 -12.54 -13.75
CA ALA A 93 25.43 -12.51 -12.74
C ALA A 93 26.25 -11.20 -12.79
N ALA A 94 26.57 -10.71 -13.98
CA ALA A 94 27.28 -9.44 -14.14
C ALA A 94 26.43 -8.23 -13.69
N ALA A 95 25.12 -8.21 -13.99
CA ALA A 95 24.20 -7.22 -13.45
C ALA A 95 24.13 -7.27 -11.91
N ALA A 96 24.07 -8.46 -11.32
CA ALA A 96 24.04 -8.60 -9.86
C ALA A 96 25.31 -8.04 -9.19
N LEU A 97 26.49 -8.21 -9.81
CA LEU A 97 27.74 -7.62 -9.32
C LEU A 97 27.72 -6.09 -9.37
N VAL A 98 27.23 -5.51 -10.48
CA VAL A 98 27.06 -4.05 -10.60
C VAL A 98 26.06 -3.53 -9.57
N GLY A 99 24.95 -4.23 -9.40
CA GLY A 99 23.93 -3.90 -8.41
C GLY A 99 24.46 -3.96 -6.97
N ALA A 100 25.23 -4.99 -6.62
CA ALA A 100 25.90 -5.08 -5.32
C ALA A 100 26.86 -3.90 -5.09
N GLY A 101 27.52 -3.43 -6.14
CA GLY A 101 28.34 -2.23 -6.09
C GLY A 101 27.54 -0.97 -5.80
N TRP A 102 26.39 -0.79 -6.45
CA TRP A 102 25.48 0.33 -6.16
C TRP A 102 24.95 0.32 -4.74
N VAL A 103 24.52 -0.84 -4.24
CA VAL A 103 24.07 -0.97 -2.85
C VAL A 103 25.19 -0.56 -1.91
N THR A 104 26.39 -1.10 -2.10
CA THR A 104 27.58 -0.78 -1.29
C THR A 104 27.93 0.71 -1.33
N ALA A 105 27.85 1.34 -2.51
CA ALA A 105 28.20 2.75 -2.67
C ALA A 105 27.23 3.70 -1.96
N VAL A 106 25.96 3.31 -1.82
CA VAL A 106 24.93 4.11 -1.12
C VAL A 106 24.89 3.80 0.37
N SER A 107 25.24 2.57 0.79
CA SER A 107 25.16 2.15 2.19
C SER A 107 26.45 2.32 2.98
N ALA A 108 27.61 1.99 2.40
CA ALA A 108 28.89 1.90 3.12
C ALA A 108 30.09 2.24 2.22
N PRO A 109 30.14 3.44 1.60
CA PRO A 109 31.21 3.80 0.68
C PRO A 109 32.59 3.87 1.35
N ASP A 110 32.67 4.28 2.61
CA ASP A 110 33.95 4.47 3.32
C ASP A 110 34.65 3.15 3.69
N GLU A 111 33.88 2.08 3.91
CA GLU A 111 34.42 0.76 4.22
C GLU A 111 34.70 -0.08 2.97
N ALA A 112 34.22 0.37 1.81
CA ALA A 112 34.32 -0.34 0.54
C ALA A 112 35.64 -0.06 -0.20
N LEU A 113 36.15 -1.08 -0.89
CA LEU A 113 37.32 -0.90 -1.74
C LEU A 113 36.93 -0.06 -2.96
N LEU A 114 37.62 1.08 -3.15
CA LEU A 114 37.30 2.09 -4.18
C LEU A 114 35.86 2.64 -4.08
N GLY A 115 35.23 2.57 -2.90
CA GLY A 115 33.88 3.07 -2.65
C GLY A 115 32.73 2.25 -3.24
N VAL A 116 33.02 1.13 -3.91
CA VAL A 116 32.00 0.34 -4.64
C VAL A 116 32.19 -1.17 -4.47
N ILE A 117 33.41 -1.66 -4.25
CA ILE A 117 33.66 -3.10 -4.14
C ILE A 117 33.49 -3.52 -2.67
N PRO A 118 32.54 -4.41 -2.35
CA PRO A 118 32.25 -4.78 -0.96
C PRO A 118 33.42 -5.54 -0.32
N THR A 119 33.85 -5.05 0.85
CA THR A 119 34.74 -5.73 1.80
C THR A 119 33.90 -6.45 2.86
N PRO A 120 34.47 -7.37 3.67
CA PRO A 120 33.74 -7.99 4.78
C PRO A 120 33.19 -6.99 5.80
N GLU A 121 33.90 -5.89 6.03
CA GLU A 121 33.49 -4.75 6.83
C GLU A 121 32.30 -4.03 6.17
N ALA A 122 32.45 -3.61 4.91
CA ALA A 122 31.39 -2.92 4.17
C ALA A 122 30.11 -3.75 4.07
N LEU A 123 30.21 -5.08 4.00
CA LEU A 123 29.04 -5.96 3.99
C LEU A 123 28.28 -5.90 5.33
N ARG A 124 28.99 -5.87 6.47
CA ARG A 124 28.37 -5.72 7.79
C ARG A 124 27.70 -4.35 7.94
N ALA A 125 28.41 -3.28 7.57
CA ALA A 125 27.87 -1.93 7.58
C ALA A 125 26.64 -1.80 6.67
N THR A 126 26.71 -2.37 5.46
CA THR A 126 25.58 -2.41 4.51
C THR A 126 24.36 -3.10 5.11
N MET A 127 24.53 -4.26 5.74
CA MET A 127 23.41 -4.97 6.37
C MET A 127 22.79 -4.15 7.52
N ALA A 128 23.58 -3.42 8.29
CA ALA A 128 23.08 -2.53 9.33
C ALA A 128 22.26 -1.37 8.74
N VAL A 129 22.80 -0.66 7.75
CA VAL A 129 22.13 0.48 7.08
C VAL A 129 20.86 0.04 6.35
N LEU A 130 20.87 -1.12 5.69
CA LEU A 130 19.66 -1.67 5.07
C LEU A 130 18.60 -2.05 6.10
N GLY A 131 19.00 -2.60 7.25
CA GLY A 131 18.10 -2.90 8.36
C GLY A 131 17.45 -1.64 8.93
N GLU A 132 18.24 -0.58 9.12
CA GLU A 132 17.75 0.74 9.52
C GLU A 132 16.78 1.31 8.48
N GLY A 133 17.12 1.30 7.19
CA GLY A 133 16.27 1.83 6.13
C GLY A 133 14.94 1.11 5.98
N VAL A 134 14.93 -0.23 6.08
CA VAL A 134 13.69 -1.02 6.07
C VAL A 134 12.84 -0.68 7.30
N GLN A 135 13.45 -0.50 8.46
CA GLN A 135 12.73 -0.06 9.67
C GLN A 135 12.17 1.35 9.49
N SER A 136 12.95 2.31 8.99
CA SER A 136 12.48 3.67 8.73
C SER A 136 11.30 3.71 7.76
N ILE A 137 11.29 2.86 6.72
CA ILE A 137 10.13 2.70 5.83
C ILE A 137 8.98 2.02 6.56
N ALA A 138 9.24 0.98 7.36
CA ALA A 138 8.20 0.25 8.09
C ALA A 138 7.43 1.14 9.07
N TRP A 139 8.11 2.14 9.62
CA TRP A 139 7.66 2.95 10.74
C TRP A 139 7.44 4.42 10.39
N ALA A 140 7.38 4.77 9.10
CA ALA A 140 7.21 6.14 8.68
C ALA A 140 5.90 6.76 9.21
N LEU A 141 6.05 7.93 9.84
CA LEU A 141 4.98 8.72 10.48
C LEU A 141 4.17 9.55 9.50
N SER A 142 4.73 9.83 8.33
CA SER A 142 4.05 10.57 7.28
C SER A 142 4.60 10.14 5.94
N THR A 143 3.77 10.31 4.92
CA THR A 143 4.16 10.16 3.52
C THR A 143 4.06 11.52 2.84
N PRO A 144 5.03 11.91 2.00
CA PRO A 144 6.14 11.09 1.52
C PRO A 144 7.29 10.97 2.53
N ILE A 145 7.93 9.80 2.58
CA ILE A 145 9.15 9.51 3.33
C ILE A 145 10.33 10.10 2.58
N ASP A 146 11.16 10.88 3.27
CA ASP A 146 12.41 11.39 2.72
C ASP A 146 13.34 10.22 2.38
N ALA A 147 13.54 9.98 1.08
CA ALA A 147 14.37 8.90 0.57
C ALA A 147 15.85 9.28 0.61
N GLU A 148 16.37 9.53 1.82
CA GLU A 148 17.77 9.85 2.09
C GLU A 148 18.43 8.77 2.96
N GLY A 149 19.77 8.78 3.01
CA GLY A 149 20.57 7.90 3.87
C GLY A 149 20.17 6.42 3.81
N ALA A 150 19.77 5.86 4.96
CA ALA A 150 19.40 4.45 5.10
C ALA A 150 18.16 4.07 4.28
N VAL A 151 17.15 4.94 4.19
CA VAL A 151 15.93 4.71 3.38
C VAL A 151 16.31 4.61 1.90
N LEU A 152 17.14 5.53 1.41
CA LEU A 152 17.63 5.48 0.03
C LEU A 152 18.37 4.17 -0.27
N ALA A 153 19.26 3.74 0.64
CA ALA A 153 20.00 2.49 0.50
C ALA A 153 19.05 1.28 0.41
N ALA A 154 18.01 1.23 1.24
CA ALA A 154 16.99 0.17 1.22
C ALA A 154 16.21 0.14 -0.10
N VAL A 155 15.77 1.31 -0.60
CA VAL A 155 15.05 1.41 -1.88
C VAL A 155 15.93 0.99 -3.05
N VAL A 156 17.19 1.44 -3.08
CA VAL A 156 18.17 1.03 -4.12
C VAL A 156 18.42 -0.48 -4.05
N ALA A 157 18.59 -1.06 -2.87
CA ALA A 157 18.78 -2.50 -2.71
C ALA A 157 17.56 -3.31 -3.19
N ALA A 158 16.35 -2.89 -2.82
CA ALA A 158 15.12 -3.51 -3.29
C ALA A 158 14.99 -3.42 -4.83
N ALA A 159 15.29 -2.27 -5.41
CA ALA A 159 15.28 -2.08 -6.87
C ALA A 159 16.32 -2.94 -7.57
N VAL A 160 17.53 -3.06 -7.03
CA VAL A 160 18.60 -3.94 -7.54
C VAL A 160 18.15 -5.40 -7.52
N VAL A 161 17.62 -5.87 -6.39
CA VAL A 161 17.12 -7.25 -6.25
C VAL A 161 16.01 -7.51 -7.27
N LEU A 162 15.02 -6.62 -7.35
CA LEU A 162 13.92 -6.73 -8.31
C LEU A 162 14.43 -6.77 -9.76
N THR A 163 15.42 -5.94 -10.10
CA THR A 163 16.02 -5.89 -11.43
C THR A 163 16.74 -7.20 -11.76
N VAL A 164 17.51 -7.78 -10.82
CA VAL A 164 18.14 -9.09 -10.99
C VAL A 164 17.09 -10.18 -11.22
N PHE A 165 15.99 -10.18 -10.48
CA PHE A 165 14.89 -11.14 -10.66
C PHE A 165 14.21 -11.01 -12.01
N VAL A 166 13.86 -9.79 -12.43
CA VAL A 166 13.24 -9.51 -13.73
C VAL A 166 14.14 -9.95 -14.87
N ASP A 167 15.43 -9.67 -14.75
CA ASP A 167 16.43 -10.02 -15.74
C ASP A 167 16.67 -11.54 -15.81
N LEU A 168 16.71 -12.23 -14.66
CA LEU A 168 16.79 -13.68 -14.57
C LEU A 168 15.56 -14.36 -15.17
N LEU A 169 14.37 -13.90 -14.83
CA LEU A 169 13.09 -14.47 -15.26
C LEU A 169 12.84 -14.19 -16.75
N GLY A 170 13.05 -12.95 -17.19
CA GLY A 170 12.85 -12.52 -18.56
C GLY A 170 13.88 -13.11 -19.51
N HIS A 171 15.18 -12.91 -19.26
CA HIS A 171 16.23 -13.33 -20.17
C HIS A 171 16.75 -14.74 -19.91
N GLY A 172 16.89 -15.14 -18.63
CA GLY A 172 17.42 -16.45 -18.25
C GLY A 172 16.40 -17.57 -18.43
N LEU A 173 15.21 -17.40 -17.86
CA LEU A 173 14.13 -18.41 -17.83
C LEU A 173 13.08 -18.23 -18.94
N ARG A 174 13.13 -17.12 -19.70
CA ARG A 174 12.18 -16.79 -20.78
C ARG A 174 10.71 -16.76 -20.33
N ALA A 175 10.48 -16.22 -19.14
CA ALA A 175 9.18 -16.07 -18.54
C ALA A 175 8.85 -14.58 -18.26
N PRO A 176 8.70 -13.73 -19.30
CA PRO A 176 8.45 -12.30 -19.12
C PRO A 176 7.14 -12.02 -18.38
N ALA A 177 6.14 -12.90 -18.48
CA ALA A 177 4.90 -12.77 -17.71
C ALA A 177 5.11 -12.92 -16.20
N ILE A 178 6.03 -13.81 -15.78
CA ILE A 178 6.38 -13.97 -14.36
C ILE A 178 7.19 -12.76 -13.90
N ALA A 179 8.11 -12.27 -14.73
CA ALA A 179 8.87 -11.05 -14.44
C ALA A 179 7.95 -9.83 -14.20
N VAL A 180 6.93 -9.66 -15.05
CA VAL A 180 5.89 -8.63 -14.89
C VAL A 180 5.12 -8.80 -13.58
N LEU A 181 4.72 -10.02 -13.24
CA LEU A 181 4.01 -10.29 -11.99
C LEU A 181 4.88 -9.94 -10.77
N CYS A 182 6.18 -10.25 -10.80
CA CYS A 182 7.10 -9.91 -9.70
C CYS A 182 7.24 -8.40 -9.50
N CYS A 183 7.23 -7.58 -10.56
CA CYS A 183 7.31 -6.13 -10.42
C CYS A 183 6.08 -5.49 -9.78
N ALA A 184 4.92 -6.16 -9.85
CA ALA A 184 3.72 -5.69 -9.16
C ALA A 184 3.89 -5.66 -7.63
N VAL A 185 4.94 -6.28 -7.07
CA VAL A 185 5.28 -6.17 -5.64
C VAL A 185 5.50 -4.71 -5.20
N ALA A 186 5.88 -3.81 -6.11
CA ALA A 186 6.01 -2.38 -5.79
C ALA A 186 4.67 -1.75 -5.34
N LEU A 187 3.53 -2.34 -5.72
CA LEU A 187 2.21 -1.90 -5.26
C LEU A 187 1.94 -2.24 -3.80
N VAL A 188 2.68 -3.19 -3.21
CA VAL A 188 2.50 -3.57 -1.81
C VAL A 188 2.70 -2.38 -0.90
N LEU A 189 3.68 -1.52 -1.19
CA LEU A 189 4.01 -0.37 -0.35
C LEU A 189 2.83 0.63 -0.23
N PRO A 190 2.28 1.21 -1.31
CA PRO A 190 1.12 2.10 -1.18
C PRO A 190 -0.14 1.41 -0.64
N ILE A 191 -0.32 0.11 -0.91
CA ILE A 191 -1.43 -0.68 -0.32
C ILE A 191 -1.27 -0.74 1.20
N ALA A 192 -0.05 -1.05 1.67
CA ALA A 192 0.25 -1.22 3.08
C ALA A 192 0.16 0.10 3.86
N PHE A 193 0.46 1.24 3.21
CA PHE A 193 0.24 2.58 3.75
C PHE A 193 -1.21 3.10 3.63
N ARG A 194 -2.11 2.33 2.99
CA ARG A 194 -3.52 2.73 2.72
C ARG A 194 -3.65 4.12 2.07
N ILE A 195 -2.72 4.44 1.18
CA ILE A 195 -2.72 5.71 0.43
C ILE A 195 -3.48 5.55 -0.87
N ASP A 196 -4.35 6.51 -1.15
CA ASP A 196 -5.01 6.62 -2.45
C ASP A 196 -3.99 7.06 -3.50
N VAL A 197 -3.36 6.07 -4.15
CA VAL A 197 -2.44 6.35 -5.26
C VAL A 197 -3.26 6.74 -6.49
N PRO A 198 -3.01 7.93 -7.08
CA PRO A 198 -3.66 8.29 -8.32
C PRO A 198 -3.41 7.23 -9.40
N TRP A 199 -4.45 6.79 -10.09
CA TRP A 199 -4.37 5.70 -11.08
C TRP A 199 -3.30 5.95 -12.16
N PHE A 200 -3.01 7.21 -12.47
CA PHE A 200 -2.01 7.57 -13.46
C PHE A 200 -0.57 7.29 -13.01
N HIS A 201 -0.30 7.11 -11.72
CA HIS A 201 1.01 6.67 -11.20
C HIS A 201 1.31 5.20 -11.51
N ALA A 202 0.29 4.37 -11.79
CA ALA A 202 0.49 2.99 -12.25
C ALA A 202 0.72 2.88 -13.77
N LEU A 203 0.42 3.94 -14.55
CA LEU A 203 0.52 3.90 -16.02
C LEU A 203 1.91 3.55 -16.55
N PRO A 204 3.02 4.09 -15.99
CA PRO A 204 4.36 3.70 -16.45
C PRO A 204 4.61 2.20 -16.29
N GLY A 205 4.30 1.63 -15.12
CA GLY A 205 4.48 0.20 -14.83
C GLY A 205 3.65 -0.69 -15.76
N VAL A 206 2.41 -0.30 -16.04
CA VAL A 206 1.53 -1.01 -16.99
C VAL A 206 2.07 -0.94 -18.42
N ALA A 207 2.49 0.25 -18.86
CA ALA A 207 3.02 0.44 -20.21
C ALA A 207 4.31 -0.39 -20.40
N ALA A 208 5.19 -0.39 -19.40
CA ALA A 208 6.40 -1.21 -19.39
C ALA A 208 6.08 -2.71 -19.39
N ALA A 209 5.08 -3.15 -18.61
CA ALA A 209 4.64 -4.55 -18.57
C ALA A 209 4.08 -5.01 -19.92
N ALA A 210 3.22 -4.20 -20.53
CA ALA A 210 2.66 -4.48 -21.83
C ALA A 210 3.74 -4.54 -22.92
N LEU A 211 4.71 -3.61 -22.86
CA LEU A 211 5.86 -3.62 -23.76
C LEU A 211 6.72 -4.87 -23.55
N ALA A 212 7.01 -5.27 -22.31
CA ALA A 212 7.80 -6.46 -22.00
C ALA A 212 7.14 -7.75 -22.51
N LEU A 213 5.81 -7.85 -22.43
CA LEU A 213 5.04 -8.98 -22.99
C LEU A 213 4.99 -8.96 -24.52
N ALA A 214 4.92 -7.78 -25.13
CA ALA A 214 4.87 -7.63 -26.59
C ALA A 214 6.26 -7.73 -27.24
N ALA A 215 7.33 -7.42 -26.51
CA ALA A 215 8.68 -7.24 -27.03
C ALA A 215 9.24 -8.44 -27.83
N PRO A 216 9.09 -9.71 -27.39
CA PRO A 216 9.54 -10.86 -28.18
C PRO A 216 8.89 -10.89 -29.57
N THR A 217 7.60 -10.53 -29.66
CA THR A 217 6.87 -10.47 -30.94
C THR A 217 7.25 -9.26 -31.78
N ILE A 218 7.67 -8.17 -31.15
CA ILE A 218 8.15 -6.95 -31.83
C ILE A 218 9.52 -7.24 -32.44
N ASP A 219 10.45 -7.79 -31.67
CA ASP A 219 11.80 -8.12 -32.11
C ASP A 219 11.79 -9.11 -33.28
N ASP A 220 10.95 -10.16 -33.21
CA ASP A 220 10.73 -11.09 -34.32
C ASP A 220 10.20 -10.36 -35.57
N ARG A 221 9.30 -9.39 -35.43
CA ARG A 221 8.72 -8.66 -36.57
C ARG A 221 9.66 -7.62 -37.17
N VAL A 222 10.47 -6.96 -36.34
CA VAL A 222 11.54 -6.04 -36.78
C VAL A 222 12.57 -6.82 -37.58
N ALA A 223 12.99 -7.98 -37.08
CA ALA A 223 13.89 -8.88 -37.79
C ALA A 223 13.32 -9.39 -39.14
N LEU A 224 11.99 -9.44 -39.26
CA LEU A 224 11.26 -9.92 -40.45
C LEU A 224 10.67 -8.80 -41.33
N GLY A 225 10.91 -7.52 -41.03
CA GLY A 225 10.39 -6.37 -41.80
C GLY A 225 8.85 -6.27 -41.88
N ARG A 226 8.11 -6.82 -40.90
CA ARG A 226 6.64 -6.87 -40.89
C ARG A 226 6.02 -5.67 -40.14
N GLY A 227 4.84 -5.24 -40.57
CA GLY A 227 4.14 -4.06 -40.03
C GLY A 227 3.73 -4.16 -38.54
N TRP A 228 3.68 -2.99 -37.88
CA TRP A 228 3.68 -2.84 -36.41
C TRP A 228 2.30 -2.77 -35.74
N VAL A 229 1.21 -2.88 -36.50
CA VAL A 229 -0.15 -2.57 -36.03
C VAL A 229 -0.63 -3.51 -34.90
N ALA A 230 -0.26 -4.79 -34.93
CA ALA A 230 -0.75 -5.76 -33.94
C ALA A 230 -0.08 -5.66 -32.55
N PRO A 231 1.26 -5.54 -32.41
CA PRO A 231 1.88 -5.34 -31.10
C PRO A 231 1.51 -3.99 -30.46
N VAL A 232 1.39 -2.93 -31.27
CA VAL A 232 0.91 -1.62 -30.78
C VAL A 232 -0.52 -1.71 -30.25
N ALA A 233 -1.40 -2.47 -30.93
CA ALA A 233 -2.76 -2.70 -30.45
C ALA A 233 -2.79 -3.48 -29.13
N LEU A 234 -1.91 -4.48 -28.94
CA LEU A 234 -1.83 -5.24 -27.69
C LEU A 234 -1.39 -4.34 -26.52
N VAL A 235 -0.38 -3.49 -26.73
CA VAL A 235 0.10 -2.54 -25.72
C VAL A 235 -0.99 -1.51 -25.37
N ALA A 236 -1.69 -0.99 -26.38
CA ALA A 236 -2.80 -0.05 -26.16
C ALA A 236 -3.95 -0.68 -25.37
N VAL A 237 -4.27 -1.96 -25.63
CA VAL A 237 -5.35 -2.67 -24.91
C VAL A 237 -4.97 -2.95 -23.46
N ALA A 238 -3.73 -3.35 -23.20
CA ALA A 238 -3.25 -3.53 -21.83
C ALA A 238 -3.23 -2.21 -21.05
N ALA A 239 -2.82 -1.10 -21.69
CA ALA A 239 -2.85 0.23 -21.09
C ALA A 239 -4.29 0.68 -20.74
N VAL A 240 -5.25 0.46 -21.65
CA VAL A 240 -6.68 0.75 -21.42
C VAL A 240 -7.25 -0.11 -20.29
N LEU A 241 -6.92 -1.41 -20.27
CA LEU A 241 -7.36 -2.33 -19.22
C LEU A 241 -6.86 -1.91 -17.84
N ALA A 242 -5.58 -1.56 -17.71
CA ALA A 242 -5.07 -1.16 -16.41
C ALA A 242 -5.54 0.23 -15.95
N ALA A 243 -5.82 1.15 -16.88
CA ALA A 243 -6.50 2.41 -16.55
C ALA A 243 -7.95 2.16 -16.06
N ALA A 244 -8.57 1.06 -16.48
CA ALA A 244 -9.93 0.70 -16.09
C ALA A 244 -10.03 -0.04 -14.74
N VAL A 245 -8.97 -0.73 -14.29
CA VAL A 245 -8.97 -1.52 -13.04
C VAL A 245 -9.29 -0.66 -11.80
N PRO A 246 -8.69 0.53 -11.59
CA PRO A 246 -8.98 1.37 -10.42
C PRO A 246 -10.38 1.99 -10.43
N LEU A 247 -11.04 2.06 -11.59
CA LEU A 247 -12.43 2.54 -11.69
C LEU A 247 -13.43 1.50 -11.14
N VAL A 248 -12.99 0.24 -11.01
CA VAL A 248 -13.79 -0.90 -10.52
C VAL A 248 -13.32 -1.36 -9.14
N ALA A 249 -12.02 -1.25 -8.86
CA ALA A 249 -11.45 -1.66 -7.58
C ALA A 249 -11.88 -0.68 -6.47
N PRO A 250 -12.38 -1.18 -5.32
CA PRO A 250 -12.61 -0.32 -4.16
C PRO A 250 -11.30 0.33 -3.73
N SER A 251 -11.36 1.57 -3.23
CA SER A 251 -10.16 2.22 -2.70
C SER A 251 -9.61 1.39 -1.54
N PRO A 252 -8.27 1.33 -1.34
CA PRO A 252 -7.68 0.65 -0.19
C PRO A 252 -8.21 1.17 1.16
N ARG A 253 -8.74 2.40 1.18
CA ARG A 253 -9.40 3.02 2.33
C ARG A 253 -10.83 2.55 2.57
N GLU A 254 -11.56 2.19 1.51
CA GLU A 254 -12.96 1.70 1.58
C GLU A 254 -13.06 0.17 1.64
N SER A 255 -11.95 -0.57 1.47
CA SER A 255 -11.99 -2.03 1.43
C SER A 255 -12.16 -2.63 2.83
N THR A 256 -13.25 -3.37 3.04
CA THR A 256 -13.49 -4.22 4.23
C THR A 256 -12.67 -5.52 4.23
N LEU A 257 -11.74 -5.66 3.27
CA LEU A 257 -10.83 -6.80 3.16
C LEU A 257 -9.64 -6.54 4.07
N ASP A 258 -9.35 -7.50 4.94
CA ASP A 258 -8.24 -7.45 5.89
C ASP A 258 -6.91 -7.61 5.10
N LEU A 259 -6.39 -6.47 4.63
CA LEU A 259 -5.15 -6.40 3.88
C LEU A 259 -3.97 -6.28 4.86
N PRO A 260 -2.88 -7.05 4.64
CA PRO A 260 -1.74 -7.03 5.55
C PRO A 260 -1.12 -5.64 5.60
N THR A 261 -0.93 -5.12 6.80
CA THR A 261 -0.27 -3.83 7.05
C THR A 261 1.24 -3.93 6.83
N VAL A 262 1.93 -2.79 6.78
CA VAL A 262 3.40 -2.75 6.72
C VAL A 262 4.01 -3.52 7.90
N GLU A 263 3.38 -3.45 9.07
CA GLU A 263 3.78 -4.16 10.29
C GLU A 263 3.62 -5.69 10.17
N ASP A 264 2.54 -6.16 9.53
CA ASP A 264 2.32 -7.60 9.25
C ASP A 264 3.34 -8.19 8.27
N LEU A 265 3.75 -7.37 7.28
CA LEU A 265 4.67 -7.77 6.22
C LEU A 265 6.13 -7.73 6.66
N LEU A 266 6.51 -6.80 7.54
CA LEU A 266 7.89 -6.54 7.93
C LEU A 266 8.24 -7.04 9.33
N ARG A 267 7.26 -7.51 10.13
CA ARG A 267 7.43 -8.03 11.50
C ARG A 267 8.61 -7.41 12.26
N PRO A 268 8.52 -6.13 12.65
CA PRO A 268 9.45 -5.62 13.63
C PRO A 268 9.20 -6.32 14.98
N THR A 269 10.27 -6.78 15.61
CA THR A 269 10.23 -7.54 16.86
C THR A 269 9.96 -6.69 18.10
N THR A 270 9.88 -5.36 17.99
CA THR A 270 9.78 -4.44 19.13
C THR A 270 8.80 -3.28 18.87
N PRO A 271 7.75 -3.10 19.69
CA PRO A 271 6.81 -1.97 19.57
C PRO A 271 7.47 -0.62 19.92
N VAL A 272 6.91 0.50 19.41
CA VAL A 272 7.44 1.85 19.64
C VAL A 272 6.46 2.72 20.44
N LEU A 273 6.90 3.30 21.55
CA LEU A 273 6.23 4.29 22.37
C LEU A 273 6.60 5.70 21.88
N ARG A 274 5.67 6.39 21.23
CA ARG A 274 5.91 7.73 20.68
C ARG A 274 5.38 8.84 21.57
N THR A 275 5.92 10.04 21.35
CA THR A 275 5.48 11.29 21.99
C THR A 275 4.54 12.09 21.08
N ASP A 276 3.80 11.43 20.19
CA ASP A 276 2.78 12.05 19.33
C ASP A 276 1.38 11.50 19.63
N ILE A 277 0.36 12.29 19.29
CA ILE A 277 -1.05 12.01 19.63
C ILE A 277 -1.67 11.13 18.55
N GLU A 278 -1.18 9.90 18.39
CA GLU A 278 -1.88 8.85 17.63
C GLU A 278 -2.49 7.79 18.55
N LEU A 279 -2.95 8.25 19.73
CA LEU A 279 -3.54 7.44 20.79
C LEU A 279 -4.70 6.55 20.30
N GLY A 280 -5.47 7.03 19.32
CA GLY A 280 -6.63 6.29 18.77
C GLY A 280 -6.24 5.01 18.03
N ASP A 281 -5.11 5.00 17.32
CA ASP A 281 -4.68 3.83 16.55
C ASP A 281 -4.06 2.74 17.41
N GLU A 282 -3.43 3.12 18.52
CA GLU A 282 -2.92 2.19 19.53
C GLU A 282 -4.03 1.54 20.36
N LEU A 283 -5.05 2.31 20.76
CA LEU A 283 -6.19 1.79 21.53
C LEU A 283 -7.06 0.80 20.73
N ARG A 284 -7.19 1.01 19.42
CA ARG A 284 -7.95 0.12 18.51
C ARG A 284 -7.23 -1.19 18.16
N ARG A 285 -6.02 -1.42 18.68
CA ARG A 285 -5.28 -2.66 18.39
C ARG A 285 -5.92 -3.88 19.08
N PRO A 286 -5.97 -5.04 18.41
CA PRO A 286 -6.61 -6.22 18.95
C PRO A 286 -5.81 -6.93 20.07
N GLU A 287 -4.51 -6.68 20.21
CA GLU A 287 -3.66 -7.34 21.21
C GLU A 287 -2.88 -6.34 22.08
N ALA A 288 -3.09 -6.39 23.40
CA ALA A 288 -2.36 -5.57 24.37
C ALA A 288 -0.89 -5.99 24.46
N ARG A 289 0.04 -5.04 24.33
CA ARG A 289 1.49 -5.29 24.44
C ARG A 289 2.05 -4.67 25.72
N PRO A 290 2.93 -5.36 26.47
CA PRO A 290 3.56 -4.80 27.66
C PRO A 290 4.50 -3.65 27.29
N VAL A 291 4.42 -2.53 28.01
CA VAL A 291 5.25 -1.34 27.77
C VAL A 291 6.27 -1.18 28.89
N PHE A 292 5.84 -1.15 30.14
CA PHE A 292 6.71 -1.07 31.30
C PHE A 292 6.03 -1.62 32.55
N THR A 293 6.83 -1.82 33.59
CA THR A 293 6.33 -2.08 34.95
C THR A 293 6.84 -0.97 35.86
N TYR A 294 6.10 -0.67 36.93
CA TYR A 294 6.56 0.28 37.92
C TYR A 294 6.19 -0.13 39.35
N SER A 295 6.90 0.43 40.32
CA SER A 295 6.53 0.35 41.73
C SER A 295 6.72 1.70 42.39
N THR A 296 5.91 1.98 43.42
CA THR A 296 5.94 3.24 44.16
C THR A 296 6.29 2.99 45.63
N THR A 297 6.92 3.96 46.29
CA THR A 297 7.30 3.83 47.70
C THR A 297 6.12 3.74 48.67
N ASP A 298 4.95 4.24 48.26
CA ASP A 298 3.70 4.15 49.00
C ASP A 298 2.86 2.91 48.63
N GLY A 299 3.29 2.13 47.64
CA GLY A 299 2.61 0.93 47.15
C GLY A 299 1.31 1.17 46.36
N GLY A 300 0.89 2.42 46.15
CA GLY A 300 -0.36 2.74 45.47
C GLY A 300 -0.25 2.92 43.96
N PRO A 301 -1.30 2.60 43.18
CA PRO A 301 -1.33 2.83 41.72
C PRO A 301 -1.23 4.32 41.39
N ILE A 302 -0.57 4.70 40.30
CA ILE A 302 -0.52 6.10 39.83
C ILE A 302 -0.66 6.17 38.31
N VAL A 303 -1.31 7.23 37.81
CA VAL A 303 -1.22 7.55 36.37
C VAL A 303 0.20 8.00 36.05
N THR A 304 0.68 7.63 34.88
CA THR A 304 2.06 7.93 34.47
C THR A 304 2.03 8.89 33.30
N ARG A 305 2.80 9.97 33.38
CA ARG A 305 2.89 10.99 32.35
C ARG A 305 3.98 10.60 31.35
N LEU A 306 3.66 10.71 30.07
CA LEU A 306 4.65 10.67 29.01
C LEU A 306 5.06 12.09 28.58
N MET A 307 4.06 12.97 28.39
CA MET A 307 4.27 14.37 28.02
C MET A 307 3.00 15.21 28.23
N THR A 308 3.13 16.52 28.01
CA THR A 308 2.02 17.49 27.98
C THR A 308 1.95 18.22 26.64
N LEU A 309 0.76 18.75 26.35
CA LEU A 309 0.41 19.47 25.12
C LEU A 309 -0.17 20.83 25.53
N PRO A 310 0.69 21.82 25.81
CA PRO A 310 0.27 23.08 26.38
C PRO A 310 -0.26 24.07 25.33
N LEU A 311 0.04 23.93 24.04
CA LEU A 311 -0.36 24.93 23.03
C LEU A 311 -1.71 24.57 22.40
N ALA A 312 -2.65 25.52 22.33
CA ALA A 312 -3.85 25.38 21.49
C ALA A 312 -3.53 25.86 20.06
N GLY A 313 -3.22 24.92 19.18
CA GLY A 313 -2.88 25.15 17.77
C GLY A 313 -4.09 25.26 16.85
N PRO A 314 -3.86 25.35 15.53
CA PRO A 314 -4.93 25.51 14.54
C PRO A 314 -5.92 24.34 14.52
N ASP A 315 -5.45 23.12 14.81
CA ASP A 315 -6.21 21.86 14.69
C ASP A 315 -6.26 21.06 16.01
N GLY A 316 -6.04 21.72 17.16
CA GLY A 316 -6.10 21.07 18.48
C GLY A 316 -4.91 21.38 19.37
N PHE A 317 -4.72 20.58 20.43
CA PHE A 317 -3.61 20.76 21.37
C PHE A 317 -2.31 20.16 20.85
N LEU A 318 -1.21 20.89 20.97
CA LEU A 318 0.09 20.56 20.43
C LEU A 318 1.19 20.70 21.49
N ALA A 319 2.25 19.91 21.33
CA ALA A 319 3.50 20.06 22.06
C ALA A 319 4.24 21.33 21.61
N LEU A 320 5.00 21.91 22.52
CA LEU A 320 5.95 22.98 22.22
C LEU A 320 7.26 22.39 21.67
N PRO A 321 8.06 23.18 20.92
CA PRO A 321 9.42 22.80 20.61
C PRO A 321 10.19 22.45 21.89
N PRO A 322 10.93 21.33 21.92
CA PRO A 322 11.55 20.84 23.15
C PRO A 322 12.58 21.83 23.69
N GLU A 323 12.55 22.05 25.00
CA GLU A 323 13.48 22.92 25.71
C GLU A 323 14.26 22.10 26.75
N ALA A 324 15.57 21.94 26.52
CA ALA A 324 16.42 21.18 27.42
C ALA A 324 16.62 21.96 28.73
N ALA A 325 16.09 21.43 29.83
CA ALA A 325 16.32 21.96 31.18
C ALA A 325 16.50 20.81 32.19
N GLN A 326 16.77 21.14 33.45
CA GLN A 326 16.52 20.17 34.53
C GLN A 326 15.03 20.15 34.85
N PRO A 327 14.48 19.06 35.43
CA PRO A 327 13.12 19.04 35.92
C PRO A 327 12.91 20.24 36.84
N SER A 328 12.20 21.26 36.35
CA SER A 328 11.76 22.33 37.23
C SER A 328 10.79 21.68 38.21
N PRO A 329 10.90 21.92 39.53
CA PRO A 329 9.82 21.54 40.42
C PRO A 329 8.56 22.20 39.86
N LEU A 330 7.57 21.39 39.48
CA LEU A 330 6.27 21.79 38.92
C LEU A 330 5.41 22.66 39.89
N VAL A 331 6.06 23.19 40.93
CA VAL A 331 5.48 23.79 42.11
C VAL A 331 6.46 24.79 42.71
N GLU A 332 6.41 26.05 42.25
CA GLU A 332 6.88 27.17 43.06
C GLU A 332 5.76 27.53 44.05
N GLY A 333 5.89 27.12 45.32
CA GLY A 333 5.01 27.58 46.40
C GLY A 333 3.66 26.85 46.62
N ALA A 334 3.42 25.69 46.03
CA ALA A 334 2.27 24.81 46.35
C ALA A 334 2.67 23.64 47.28
N ASP A 335 1.68 23.06 47.96
CA ASP A 335 1.88 21.83 48.74
C ASP A 335 2.19 20.69 47.76
N LEU A 336 3.37 20.09 47.87
CA LEU A 336 3.83 19.02 46.97
C LEU A 336 2.99 17.75 47.11
N GLY A 337 2.01 17.71 48.01
CA GLY A 337 1.29 16.49 48.35
C GLY A 337 2.22 15.47 48.99
N LEU A 338 1.82 14.20 48.97
CA LEU A 338 2.67 13.11 49.47
C LEU A 338 3.77 12.80 48.45
N ALA A 339 5.01 13.17 48.79
CA ALA A 339 6.18 12.84 47.98
C ALA A 339 6.38 11.32 47.90
N MET A 340 6.66 10.83 46.69
CA MET A 340 6.92 9.42 46.41
C MET A 340 8.08 9.24 45.43
N GLN A 341 8.67 8.04 45.43
CA GLN A 341 9.53 7.60 44.34
C GLN A 341 8.82 6.51 43.55
N MET A 342 8.97 6.57 42.23
CA MET A 342 8.50 5.60 41.26
C MET A 342 9.73 4.97 40.59
N THR A 343 9.87 3.65 40.73
CA THR A 343 10.87 2.88 40.00
C THR A 343 10.22 2.32 38.75
N VAL A 344 10.77 2.64 37.58
CA VAL A 344 10.27 2.22 36.27
C VAL A 344 11.19 1.18 35.67
N ARG A 345 10.63 0.10 35.12
CA ARG A 345 11.34 -0.89 34.31
C ARG A 345 10.67 -1.03 32.96
N MET A 346 11.37 -0.61 31.90
CA MET A 346 10.88 -0.68 30.54
C MET A 346 10.91 -2.12 30.02
N SER A 347 9.87 -2.50 29.26
CA SER A 347 9.87 -3.72 28.46
C SER A 347 10.66 -3.50 27.16
N ASP A 348 10.70 -4.50 26.28
CA ASP A 348 11.40 -4.42 24.98
C ASP A 348 10.60 -3.55 23.98
N VAL A 349 10.54 -2.23 24.23
CA VAL A 349 9.70 -1.27 23.49
C VAL A 349 10.49 0.00 23.15
N ARG A 350 10.79 0.29 21.88
CA ARG A 350 11.50 1.53 21.55
C ARG A 350 10.69 2.73 22.03
N ALA A 351 11.30 3.76 22.62
CA ALA A 351 10.53 4.89 23.14
C ALA A 351 11.19 6.23 22.79
N GLU A 352 10.38 7.23 22.44
CA GLU A 352 10.82 8.62 22.27
C GLU A 352 10.70 9.42 23.57
N GLY A 353 9.84 8.94 24.48
CA GLY A 353 9.61 9.48 25.81
C GLY A 353 9.55 8.36 26.84
N LEU A 354 9.91 8.69 28.07
CA LEU A 354 9.96 7.78 29.19
C LEU A 354 8.86 8.16 30.20
N PRO A 355 8.10 7.19 30.72
CA PRO A 355 7.04 7.46 31.68
C PRO A 355 7.56 8.03 33.00
N THR A 356 6.87 9.04 33.51
CA THR A 356 7.19 9.70 34.78
C THR A 356 5.96 9.72 35.69
N PRO A 357 6.13 9.97 37.00
CA PRO A 357 4.98 10.20 37.89
C PRO A 357 4.09 11.32 37.38
N GLU A 358 2.80 11.26 37.72
CA GLU A 358 1.81 12.31 37.42
C GLU A 358 2.35 13.71 37.70
N ARG A 359 3.06 13.94 38.81
CA ARG A 359 3.74 15.21 39.08
C ARG A 359 5.21 14.97 39.35
N ALA A 360 6.02 14.86 38.29
CA ALA A 360 7.45 14.71 38.40
C ALA A 360 8.09 15.92 39.12
N SER A 361 8.91 15.65 40.14
CA SER A 361 9.68 16.66 40.88
C SER A 361 11.19 16.46 40.76
N GLY A 362 11.62 15.35 40.19
CA GLY A 362 13.02 15.08 39.89
C GLY A 362 13.19 13.71 39.25
N VAL A 363 14.05 13.60 38.25
CA VAL A 363 14.44 12.33 37.65
C VAL A 363 15.93 12.37 37.38
N GLU A 364 16.62 11.28 37.67
CA GLU A 364 17.99 11.08 37.18
C GLU A 364 17.86 10.48 35.78
N PRO A 365 18.04 11.27 34.70
CA PRO A 365 17.78 10.78 33.36
C PRO A 365 18.80 9.67 33.03
N PRO A 366 18.34 8.54 32.48
CA PRO A 366 19.25 7.50 32.00
C PRO A 366 20.12 8.02 30.84
N GLU A 367 21.19 7.31 30.52
CA GLU A 367 22.09 7.66 29.42
C GLU A 367 21.30 7.80 28.11
N GLY A 368 21.48 8.92 27.41
CA GLY A 368 20.73 9.24 26.18
C GLY A 368 19.34 9.85 26.39
N ALA A 369 18.86 9.99 27.63
CA ALA A 369 17.64 10.72 27.96
C ALA A 369 17.93 12.14 28.49
N ARG A 370 16.98 13.04 28.28
CA ARG A 370 17.01 14.43 28.75
C ARG A 370 15.61 14.87 29.17
N TRP A 371 15.54 15.81 30.10
CA TRP A 371 14.28 16.46 30.44
C TRP A 371 13.94 17.56 29.43
N ASP A 372 12.69 17.57 28.98
CA ASP A 372 12.07 18.60 28.16
C ASP A 372 11.07 19.39 29.02
N ASP A 373 11.48 20.59 29.41
CA ASP A 373 10.71 21.45 30.32
C ASP A 373 9.49 22.06 29.65
N ALA A 374 9.55 22.30 28.33
CA ALA A 374 8.45 22.87 27.58
C ALA A 374 7.21 21.94 27.54
N ASN A 375 7.43 20.62 27.68
CA ASN A 375 6.39 19.60 27.57
C ASN A 375 6.28 18.68 28.78
N ASP A 376 7.00 18.92 29.88
CA ASP A 376 7.09 18.02 31.05
C ASP A 376 7.34 16.55 30.66
N ALA A 377 8.34 16.32 29.81
CA ALA A 377 8.61 15.01 29.24
C ALA A 377 10.07 14.59 29.48
N LEU A 378 10.28 13.33 29.85
CA LEU A 378 11.61 12.72 29.83
C LEU A 378 11.84 12.11 28.45
N ARG A 379 12.61 12.79 27.58
CA ARG A 379 12.77 12.43 26.17
C ARG A 379 14.06 11.66 25.92
N ILE A 380 14.05 10.75 24.95
CA ILE A 380 15.24 10.02 24.48
C ILE A 380 15.76 10.68 23.20
N GLU A 381 17.06 10.95 23.14
CA GLU A 381 17.76 11.39 21.93
C GLU A 381 18.42 10.20 21.22
N GLY A 382 17.88 9.80 20.07
CA GLY A 382 18.41 8.68 19.26
C GLY A 382 17.71 7.35 19.53
N SER A 383 18.22 6.26 18.94
CA SER A 383 17.63 4.91 19.05
C SER A 383 18.15 4.15 20.26
N LEU A 384 17.77 4.60 21.47
CA LEU A 384 18.08 3.84 22.67
C LEU A 384 17.30 2.50 22.66
N GLU A 385 18.01 1.39 22.89
CA GLU A 385 17.37 0.14 23.27
C GLU A 385 16.85 0.30 24.70
N THR A 386 15.53 0.35 24.86
CA THR A 386 14.86 0.45 26.16
C THR A 386 14.78 -0.89 26.89
N ALA A 387 15.10 -2.00 26.21
CA ALA A 387 15.05 -3.34 26.78
C ALA A 387 15.97 -3.43 28.00
N GLY A 388 15.38 -3.62 29.18
CA GLY A 388 16.14 -3.68 30.44
C GLY A 388 16.52 -2.32 31.02
N LEU A 389 15.99 -1.22 30.48
CA LEU A 389 16.15 0.11 31.05
C LEU A 389 15.36 0.23 32.36
N GLU A 390 16.06 0.55 33.45
CA GLU A 390 15.48 0.82 34.78
C GLU A 390 15.96 2.19 35.27
N TYR A 391 15.03 3.01 35.78
CA TYR A 391 15.32 4.32 36.35
C TYR A 391 14.34 4.67 37.47
N VAL A 392 14.70 5.67 38.28
CA VAL A 392 13.88 6.15 39.40
C VAL A 392 13.52 7.60 39.15
N ALA A 393 12.22 7.91 39.30
CA ALA A 393 11.69 9.25 39.23
C ALA A 393 10.99 9.60 40.56
N ALA A 394 11.29 10.77 41.09
CA ALA A 394 10.61 11.38 42.23
C ALA A 394 9.43 12.22 41.73
N GLY A 395 8.34 12.19 42.49
CA GLY A 395 7.17 13.01 42.19
C GLY A 395 6.13 12.95 43.29
N SER A 396 4.92 13.36 42.96
CA SER A 396 3.78 13.31 43.86
C SER A 396 2.47 13.06 43.12
N ARG A 397 1.39 12.91 43.91
CA ARG A 397 0.02 12.72 43.43
C ARG A 397 -0.71 14.06 43.38
N SER A 398 -1.57 14.24 42.39
CA SER A 398 -2.48 15.39 42.38
C SER A 398 -3.44 15.36 43.58
N THR A 399 -3.83 16.54 44.08
CA THR A 399 -4.94 16.66 45.03
C THR A 399 -6.22 16.11 44.39
N PRO A 400 -6.98 15.22 45.04
CA PRO A 400 -8.26 14.76 44.53
C PRO A 400 -9.20 15.93 44.22
N LEU A 401 -9.96 15.84 43.13
CA LEU A 401 -10.83 16.95 42.70
C LEU A 401 -11.90 17.30 43.75
N ALA A 402 -12.34 16.31 44.54
CA ALA A 402 -13.28 16.49 45.65
C ALA A 402 -12.70 17.34 46.79
N GLU A 403 -11.39 17.28 47.02
CA GLU A 403 -10.67 18.00 48.07
C GLU A 403 -10.10 19.34 47.59
N LEU A 404 -10.20 19.63 46.29
CA LEU A 404 -9.65 20.83 45.68
C LEU A 404 -10.23 22.11 46.31
N ALA A 405 -9.39 22.89 46.97
CA ALA A 405 -9.69 24.25 47.38
C ALA A 405 -8.87 25.23 46.52
N GLY A 406 -9.10 26.53 46.66
CA GLY A 406 -8.29 27.53 45.96
C GLY A 406 -9.13 28.63 45.34
N ALA A 407 -8.88 29.86 45.80
CA ALA A 407 -9.64 31.04 45.40
C ALA A 407 -9.29 31.53 44.00
N ALA A 408 -8.04 31.34 43.57
CA ALA A 408 -7.50 31.94 42.36
C ALA A 408 -6.69 30.93 41.53
N SER A 409 -6.46 31.30 40.28
CA SER A 409 -5.52 30.65 39.36
C SER A 409 -4.80 31.78 38.65
N THR A 410 -3.56 32.03 39.05
CA THR A 410 -2.75 33.16 38.58
C THR A 410 -1.49 32.69 37.88
N GLY A 411 -1.06 33.44 36.87
CA GLY A 411 0.02 33.02 35.99
C GLY A 411 -0.47 32.08 34.88
N HIS A 412 0.44 31.68 34.00
CA HIS A 412 0.15 30.82 32.85
C HIS A 412 -0.95 31.36 31.93
N ASP A 413 -1.04 32.69 31.78
CA ASP A 413 -2.05 33.34 30.94
C ASP A 413 -1.97 32.88 29.47
N GLU A 414 -0.78 32.47 29.01
CA GLU A 414 -0.58 31.84 27.70
C GLU A 414 -1.37 30.54 27.52
N LEU A 415 -1.65 29.82 28.61
CA LEU A 415 -2.42 28.59 28.64
C LEU A 415 -3.92 28.83 28.85
N LEU A 416 -4.38 30.08 28.76
CA LEU A 416 -5.79 30.46 28.59
C LEU A 416 -6.17 30.66 27.13
N ALA A 417 -5.19 30.86 26.25
CA ALA A 417 -5.44 31.21 24.85
C ALA A 417 -6.14 30.06 24.10
N LEU A 418 -7.12 30.43 23.27
CA LEU A 418 -7.82 29.57 22.33
C LEU A 418 -7.87 30.26 20.96
N PRO A 419 -7.67 29.53 19.85
CA PRO A 419 -7.82 30.09 18.51
C PRO A 419 -9.30 30.43 18.20
N ASP A 420 -9.52 31.27 17.19
CA ASP A 420 -10.88 31.64 16.75
C ASP A 420 -11.74 30.41 16.39
N ALA A 421 -11.12 29.36 15.86
CA ALA A 421 -11.76 28.09 15.54
C ALA A 421 -12.32 27.36 16.77
N ALA A 422 -11.80 27.61 17.97
CA ALA A 422 -12.27 27.04 19.23
C ALA A 422 -13.21 27.96 20.01
N ALA A 423 -13.59 29.11 19.43
CA ALA A 423 -14.31 30.15 20.17
C ALA A 423 -15.70 29.71 20.65
N ALA A 424 -16.37 28.77 19.98
CA ALA A 424 -17.66 28.25 20.44
C ALA A 424 -17.50 27.43 21.74
N ILE A 425 -16.52 26.53 21.78
CA ILE A 425 -16.17 25.75 22.97
C ILE A 425 -15.75 26.68 24.10
N GLY A 426 -14.92 27.69 23.81
CA GLY A 426 -14.53 28.71 24.81
C GLY A 426 -15.74 29.45 25.40
N ARG A 427 -16.70 29.86 24.57
CA ARG A 427 -17.96 30.48 25.05
C ARG A 427 -18.80 29.52 25.88
N GLN A 428 -18.84 28.25 25.51
CA GLN A 428 -19.54 27.21 26.28
C GLN A 428 -18.90 27.04 27.67
N GLY A 429 -17.56 26.97 27.75
CA GLY A 429 -16.83 26.96 29.01
C GLY A 429 -17.13 28.17 29.89
N ALA A 430 -17.13 29.37 29.31
CA ALA A 430 -17.49 30.61 30.01
C ALA A 430 -18.94 30.62 30.52
N ALA A 431 -19.86 29.95 29.83
CA ALA A 431 -21.27 29.85 30.24
C ALA A 431 -21.49 28.89 31.42
N LEU A 432 -20.55 27.99 31.71
CA LEU A 432 -20.61 27.06 32.85
C LEU A 432 -20.26 27.73 34.18
N VAL A 433 -19.70 28.94 34.16
CA VAL A 433 -19.19 29.63 35.35
C VAL A 433 -19.93 30.94 35.63
N GLN A 434 -20.01 31.31 36.91
CA GLN A 434 -20.65 32.54 37.36
C GLN A 434 -19.61 33.55 37.90
N PRO A 435 -19.87 34.87 37.80
CA PRO A 435 -19.02 35.87 38.42
C PRO A 435 -18.84 35.60 39.93
N GLY A 436 -17.60 35.61 40.39
CA GLY A 436 -17.27 35.36 41.80
C GLY A 436 -16.93 33.90 42.13
N MET A 437 -17.10 32.96 41.20
CA MET A 437 -16.60 31.59 41.39
C MET A 437 -15.07 31.56 41.49
N THR A 438 -14.61 30.82 42.49
CA THR A 438 -13.20 30.45 42.71
C THR A 438 -12.69 29.52 41.61
N ALA A 439 -11.36 29.44 41.43
CA ALA A 439 -10.77 28.53 40.43
C ALA A 439 -11.21 27.07 40.64
N ALA A 440 -11.22 26.60 41.88
CA ALA A 440 -11.68 25.25 42.23
C ALA A 440 -13.15 25.00 41.86
N GLU A 441 -14.04 25.99 42.07
CA GLU A 441 -15.44 25.90 41.66
C GLU A 441 -15.62 25.85 40.15
N ARG A 442 -14.80 26.59 39.39
CA ARG A 442 -14.83 26.56 37.93
C ARG A 442 -14.37 25.21 37.38
N VAL A 443 -13.30 24.64 37.94
CA VAL A 443 -12.83 23.30 37.57
C VAL A 443 -13.93 22.26 37.81
N ARG A 444 -14.54 22.29 39.00
CA ARG A 444 -15.67 21.39 39.32
C ARG A 444 -16.88 21.59 38.42
N ALA A 445 -17.20 22.82 38.03
CA ALA A 445 -18.33 23.10 37.15
C ALA A 445 -18.14 22.49 35.75
N VAL A 446 -16.93 22.62 35.18
CA VAL A 446 -16.62 21.98 33.88
C VAL A 446 -16.57 20.46 34.01
N HIS A 447 -15.94 19.93 35.05
CA HIS A 447 -15.91 18.49 35.31
C HIS A 447 -17.34 17.93 35.43
N ALA A 448 -18.20 18.58 36.21
CA ALA A 448 -19.61 18.20 36.36
C ALA A 448 -20.33 18.21 35.02
N PHE A 449 -20.16 19.25 34.19
CA PHE A 449 -20.75 19.28 32.84
C PHE A 449 -20.35 18.07 31.98
N MET A 450 -19.09 17.67 32.06
CA MET A 450 -18.51 16.58 31.27
C MET A 450 -18.78 15.17 31.83
N THR A 451 -19.33 15.05 33.04
CA THR A 451 -19.53 13.78 33.73
C THR A 451 -20.98 13.54 34.16
N GLU A 452 -21.76 14.60 34.36
CA GLU A 452 -23.19 14.52 34.66
C GLU A 452 -24.00 14.39 33.37
N GLY A 453 -24.67 13.23 33.20
CA GLY A 453 -25.52 12.94 32.05
C GLY A 453 -25.10 11.66 31.33
N VAL A 454 -25.62 11.47 30.12
CA VAL A 454 -25.25 10.35 29.25
C VAL A 454 -24.03 10.78 28.43
N TRP A 455 -22.86 10.29 28.83
CA TRP A 455 -21.57 10.42 28.16
C TRP A 455 -21.07 9.00 27.86
N ASP A 456 -20.88 8.70 26.59
CA ASP A 456 -20.53 7.36 26.14
C ASP A 456 -19.05 7.31 25.72
N TYR A 457 -18.34 6.28 26.19
CA TYR A 457 -17.00 5.99 25.70
C TYR A 457 -17.09 5.11 24.44
N SER A 458 -16.48 5.55 23.34
CA SER A 458 -16.43 4.81 22.07
C SER A 458 -15.15 5.12 21.29
N GLU A 459 -14.37 4.07 21.02
CA GLU A 459 -13.16 4.09 20.17
C GLU A 459 -13.49 3.91 18.67
N GLN A 460 -14.73 3.54 18.36
CA GLN A 460 -15.21 3.16 17.02
C GLN A 460 -16.00 4.28 16.34
N LEU A 461 -16.11 5.46 16.97
CA LEU A 461 -16.85 6.57 16.41
C LEU A 461 -15.99 7.29 15.36
N ASP A 462 -16.29 7.06 14.08
CA ASP A 462 -15.82 7.85 12.95
C ASP A 462 -16.51 9.22 12.97
N LEU A 463 -16.06 10.13 13.83
CA LEU A 463 -16.40 11.54 13.65
C LEU A 463 -15.68 12.04 12.39
N PRO A 464 -16.40 12.59 11.38
CA PRO A 464 -15.77 13.13 10.19
C PRO A 464 -14.71 14.15 10.56
N GLY A 465 -13.49 13.95 10.07
CA GLY A 465 -12.41 14.91 10.22
C GLY A 465 -11.44 14.68 11.37
N PHE A 466 -11.37 13.52 12.04
CA PHE A 466 -10.30 13.30 13.03
C PHE A 466 -9.62 11.93 12.88
N GLY A 467 -8.96 11.75 11.72
CA GLY A 467 -8.02 10.65 11.47
C GLY A 467 -6.67 11.23 11.05
N GLY A 468 -5.70 11.22 11.96
CA GLY A 468 -4.34 11.71 11.71
C GLY A 468 -4.19 13.22 11.81
N ALA A 469 -2.95 13.67 12.03
CA ALA A 469 -2.55 15.07 12.04
C ALA A 469 -2.94 15.77 10.73
N GLY A 470 -4.13 16.36 10.66
CA GLY A 470 -4.57 17.16 9.50
C GLY A 470 -6.05 17.12 9.11
N GLY A 471 -6.98 16.70 9.97
CA GLY A 471 -8.42 16.90 9.74
C GLY A 471 -9.05 17.70 10.87
N ASP A 472 -9.83 18.73 10.52
CA ASP A 472 -10.89 19.45 11.23
C ASP A 472 -10.90 19.45 12.79
N GLY A 473 -9.80 19.85 13.42
CA GLY A 473 -9.53 19.57 14.83
C GLY A 473 -10.45 20.18 15.90
N TRP A 474 -10.94 21.40 15.72
CA TRP A 474 -11.88 22.04 16.67
C TRP A 474 -13.35 21.73 16.36
N ALA A 475 -13.69 21.56 15.07
CA ALA A 475 -15.05 21.21 14.65
C ALA A 475 -15.43 19.79 15.09
N ALA A 476 -14.48 18.85 15.04
CA ALA A 476 -14.67 17.51 15.59
C ALA A 476 -14.94 17.54 17.10
N LEU A 477 -14.27 18.44 17.84
CA LEU A 477 -14.47 18.61 19.28
C LEU A 477 -15.84 19.24 19.60
N GLU A 478 -16.32 20.16 18.77
CA GLU A 478 -17.70 20.66 18.84
C GLU A 478 -18.70 19.53 18.60
N GLY A 479 -18.51 18.73 17.55
CA GLY A 479 -19.35 17.56 17.27
C GLY A 479 -19.32 16.51 18.39
N PHE A 480 -18.18 16.31 19.04
CA PHE A 480 -18.07 15.49 20.25
C PHE A 480 -18.91 16.03 21.41
N LEU A 481 -18.88 17.34 21.67
CA LEU A 481 -19.70 17.96 22.73
C LEU A 481 -21.21 17.86 22.45
N GLU A 482 -21.60 17.83 21.18
CA GLU A 482 -22.99 17.61 20.76
C GLU A 482 -23.41 16.14 20.88
N THR A 483 -22.58 15.22 20.39
CA THR A 483 -22.86 13.77 20.37
C THR A 483 -22.65 13.09 21.72
N ARG A 484 -21.78 13.65 22.57
CA ARG A 484 -21.35 13.13 23.87
C ARG A 484 -20.81 11.70 23.82
N SER A 485 -20.21 11.33 22.68
CA SER A 485 -19.62 10.02 22.47
C SER A 485 -18.24 10.16 21.86
N GLY A 486 -17.23 9.53 22.47
CA GLY A 486 -15.83 9.63 22.03
C GLY A 486 -14.88 8.83 22.91
N TYR A 487 -13.57 8.95 22.68
CA TYR A 487 -12.53 8.31 23.51
C TYR A 487 -11.72 9.37 24.27
N CYS A 488 -10.74 8.95 25.08
CA CYS A 488 -10.06 9.79 26.08
C CYS A 488 -9.44 11.08 25.51
N VAL A 489 -8.95 11.11 24.27
CA VAL A 489 -8.43 12.34 23.64
C VAL A 489 -9.53 13.40 23.47
N HIS A 490 -10.74 13.00 23.09
CA HIS A 490 -11.87 13.92 22.95
C HIS A 490 -12.27 14.51 24.30
N TYR A 491 -12.39 13.65 25.32
CA TYR A 491 -12.70 14.09 26.68
C TYR A 491 -11.64 15.05 27.22
N ALA A 492 -10.35 14.69 27.14
CA ALA A 492 -9.25 15.51 27.62
C ALA A 492 -9.19 16.87 26.90
N SER A 493 -9.28 16.87 25.57
CA SER A 493 -9.20 18.09 24.75
C SER A 493 -10.41 19.00 24.97
N ALA A 494 -11.63 18.44 25.05
CA ALA A 494 -12.84 19.21 25.30
C ALA A 494 -12.81 19.84 26.69
N THR A 495 -12.44 19.06 27.69
CA THR A 495 -12.28 19.53 29.07
C THR A 495 -11.25 20.66 29.14
N ALA A 496 -10.10 20.50 28.48
CA ALA A 496 -9.08 21.54 28.42
C ALA A 496 -9.59 22.83 27.76
N ALA A 497 -10.29 22.74 26.64
CA ALA A 497 -10.84 23.89 25.94
C ALA A 497 -11.95 24.60 26.73
N LEU A 498 -12.85 23.84 27.37
CA LEU A 498 -13.89 24.37 28.24
C LEU A 498 -13.30 25.10 29.46
N LEU A 499 -12.26 24.53 30.09
CA LEU A 499 -11.59 25.14 31.25
C LEU A 499 -10.84 26.42 30.88
N ARG A 500 -10.21 26.47 29.70
CA ARG A 500 -9.63 27.72 29.17
C ARG A 500 -10.69 28.80 28.98
N GLY A 501 -11.84 28.43 28.42
CA GLY A 501 -13.01 29.31 28.31
C GLY A 501 -13.57 29.78 29.65
N ALA A 502 -13.49 28.93 30.68
CA ALA A 502 -13.84 29.24 32.07
C ALA A 502 -12.78 30.10 32.79
N GLY A 503 -11.67 30.45 32.12
CA GLY A 503 -10.61 31.26 32.69
C GLY A 503 -9.72 30.50 33.67
N VAL A 504 -9.47 29.21 33.44
CA VAL A 504 -8.53 28.38 34.20
C VAL A 504 -7.43 27.87 33.24
N PRO A 505 -6.15 28.23 33.44
CA PRO A 505 -5.03 27.74 32.63
C PRO A 505 -5.00 26.21 32.66
N THR A 506 -5.04 25.60 31.48
CA THR A 506 -5.22 24.15 31.35
C THR A 506 -4.42 23.59 30.19
N ARG A 507 -3.86 22.39 30.35
CA ARG A 507 -3.09 21.66 29.33
C ARG A 507 -3.61 20.23 29.19
N VAL A 508 -3.38 19.61 28.04
CA VAL A 508 -3.66 18.18 27.83
C VAL A 508 -2.41 17.39 28.19
N VAL A 509 -2.61 16.20 28.77
CA VAL A 509 -1.54 15.27 29.15
C VAL A 509 -1.77 13.97 28.43
N VAL A 510 -0.68 13.37 27.94
CA VAL A 510 -0.67 12.03 27.35
C VAL A 510 0.20 11.14 28.22
N GLY A 511 -0.28 9.93 28.49
CA GLY A 511 0.38 9.01 29.41
C GLY A 511 -0.31 7.67 29.47
N PHE A 512 -0.30 7.05 30.66
CA PHE A 512 -0.95 5.77 30.91
C PHE A 512 -1.75 5.79 32.21
N LEU A 513 -2.87 5.06 32.20
CA LEU A 513 -3.55 4.58 33.39
C LEU A 513 -2.61 3.69 34.22
N PRO A 514 -2.95 3.44 35.50
CA PRO A 514 -2.05 2.72 36.41
C PRO A 514 -1.71 1.29 36.00
N GLY A 515 -2.44 0.70 35.03
CA GLY A 515 -2.27 -0.67 34.58
C GLY A 515 -2.82 -1.70 35.57
N SER A 516 -2.32 -2.92 35.46
CA SER A 516 -2.74 -4.07 36.28
C SER A 516 -1.77 -4.33 37.43
N GLU A 517 -2.29 -4.63 38.62
CA GLU A 517 -1.46 -4.97 39.78
C GLU A 517 -0.73 -6.31 39.56
N ILE A 518 0.57 -6.33 39.88
CA ILE A 518 1.44 -7.50 39.81
C ILE A 518 2.24 -7.66 41.11
N SER A 519 2.91 -8.81 41.27
CA SER A 519 3.79 -9.03 42.42
C SER A 519 4.91 -7.99 42.47
N GLY A 520 4.80 -7.02 43.38
CA GLY A 520 5.81 -5.99 43.63
C GLY A 520 5.63 -4.70 42.84
N GLY A 521 4.47 -4.47 42.22
CA GLY A 521 4.18 -3.22 41.50
C GLY A 521 2.98 -3.33 40.55
N PHE A 522 3.06 -2.63 39.43
CA PHE A 522 2.03 -2.57 38.40
C PHE A 522 2.64 -2.82 37.02
N ALA A 523 1.88 -3.46 36.13
CA ALA A 523 2.22 -3.70 34.74
C ALA A 523 1.33 -2.86 33.83
N VAL A 524 1.97 -2.10 32.95
CA VAL A 524 1.34 -1.17 32.02
C VAL A 524 1.53 -1.67 30.59
N SER A 525 0.45 -1.65 29.82
CA SER A 525 0.36 -2.09 28.44
C SER A 525 -0.06 -0.96 27.51
N THR A 526 -0.03 -1.21 26.20
CA THR A 526 -0.52 -0.27 25.17
C THR A 526 -2.00 0.09 25.36
N ASN A 527 -2.80 -0.82 25.93
CA ASN A 527 -4.23 -0.57 26.19
C ASN A 527 -4.47 0.36 27.38
N ASP A 528 -3.45 0.58 28.21
CA ASP A 528 -3.53 1.50 29.33
C ASP A 528 -3.21 2.93 28.91
N MET A 529 -2.89 3.18 27.63
CA MET A 529 -2.55 4.52 27.17
C MET A 529 -3.76 5.45 27.25
N HIS A 530 -3.54 6.65 27.75
CA HIS A 530 -4.64 7.52 28.17
C HIS A 530 -4.28 8.99 28.06
N ALA A 531 -5.30 9.82 27.92
CA ALA A 531 -5.17 11.28 27.90
C ALA A 531 -6.12 11.92 28.91
N TRP A 532 -5.66 12.95 29.60
CA TRP A 532 -6.43 13.72 30.57
C TRP A 532 -6.08 15.22 30.50
N ALA A 533 -6.86 16.06 31.18
CA ALA A 533 -6.56 17.48 31.31
C ALA A 533 -5.91 17.80 32.66
N GLU A 534 -5.07 18.81 32.73
CA GLU A 534 -4.53 19.36 33.97
C GLU A 534 -4.79 20.86 34.05
N SER A 535 -5.33 21.32 35.17
CA SER A 535 -5.58 22.74 35.44
C SER A 535 -4.66 23.29 36.51
N TRP A 536 -4.20 24.52 36.32
CA TRP A 536 -3.43 25.24 37.33
C TRP A 536 -4.35 25.85 38.39
N VAL A 537 -4.11 25.57 39.68
CA VAL A 537 -4.83 26.18 40.81
C VAL A 537 -3.83 26.64 41.86
N ASP A 538 -3.92 27.90 42.27
CA ASP A 538 -2.98 28.49 43.22
C ASP A 538 -2.96 27.70 44.54
N GLY A 539 -1.76 27.38 45.04
CA GLY A 539 -1.56 26.59 46.26
C GLY A 539 -1.65 25.07 46.07
N HIS A 540 -2.16 24.59 44.92
CA HIS A 540 -2.20 23.17 44.54
C HIS A 540 -1.30 22.84 43.33
N GLY A 541 -1.00 23.82 42.47
CA GLY A 541 -0.26 23.63 41.21
C GLY A 541 -1.13 22.99 40.13
N TRP A 542 -0.54 22.15 39.29
CA TRP A 542 -1.26 21.36 38.28
C TRP A 542 -2.10 20.26 38.93
N VAL A 543 -3.40 20.29 38.68
CA VAL A 543 -4.40 19.34 39.20
C VAL A 543 -5.03 18.60 38.04
N ARG A 544 -4.99 17.26 38.09
CA ARG A 544 -5.65 16.40 37.10
C ARG A 544 -7.17 16.56 37.13
N VAL A 545 -7.73 16.72 35.94
CA VAL A 545 -9.17 16.78 35.66
C VAL A 545 -9.48 15.67 34.67
N GLU A 546 -9.92 14.53 35.20
CA GLU A 546 -10.33 13.37 34.41
C GLU A 546 -11.82 13.40 34.14
N THR A 547 -12.22 13.32 32.88
CA THR A 547 -13.64 13.38 32.48
C THR A 547 -14.08 12.18 31.65
N THR A 548 -13.19 11.24 31.37
CA THR A 548 -13.48 10.04 30.58
C THR A 548 -14.30 9.05 31.42
N PRO A 549 -15.49 8.62 30.95
CA PRO A 549 -16.30 7.63 31.65
C PRO A 549 -15.53 6.33 31.90
N GLY A 550 -15.57 5.82 33.12
CA GLY A 550 -14.95 4.54 33.48
C GLY A 550 -13.42 4.55 33.65
N ALA A 551 -12.72 5.64 33.28
CA ALA A 551 -11.30 5.81 33.58
C ALA A 551 -11.02 6.09 35.08
N GLY A 552 -12.09 6.31 35.87
CA GLY A 552 -12.07 6.55 37.30
C GLY A 552 -11.75 5.32 38.15
N ALA A 553 -10.50 4.88 38.12
CA ALA A 553 -9.87 4.09 39.18
C ALA A 553 -8.65 4.87 39.70
N GLY A 554 -8.89 6.00 40.38
CA GLY A 554 -7.81 6.89 40.80
C GLY A 554 -8.16 8.08 41.70
N ASP A 555 -9.38 8.17 42.24
CA ASP A 555 -9.63 8.98 43.46
C ASP A 555 -9.20 8.23 44.74
N ALA A 556 -8.57 7.06 44.60
CA ALA A 556 -7.96 6.32 45.69
C ALA A 556 -6.57 6.91 46.04
N SER A 557 -6.58 8.13 46.60
CA SER A 557 -5.56 8.46 47.61
C SER A 557 -5.99 7.75 48.89
N PRO A 558 -5.12 6.98 49.57
CA PRO A 558 -5.49 6.34 50.83
C PRO A 558 -5.81 7.45 51.84
N SER A 559 -7.09 7.62 52.17
CA SER A 559 -7.48 8.41 53.34
C SER A 559 -6.86 7.75 54.56
N PRO A 560 -6.06 8.46 55.38
CA PRO A 560 -5.44 7.88 56.56
C PRO A 560 -6.46 7.90 57.70
N GLU A 561 -7.45 7.01 57.68
CA GLU A 561 -8.33 6.75 58.83
C GLU A 561 -9.25 5.56 58.51
N ASP A 562 -8.82 4.35 58.91
CA ASP A 562 -9.65 3.33 59.59
C ASP A 562 -8.76 2.12 59.92
N ASP A 563 -8.01 2.27 61.01
CA ASP A 563 -7.49 1.13 61.79
C ASP A 563 -8.69 0.40 62.41
N GLU A 564 -9.27 -0.58 61.71
CA GLU A 564 -10.01 -1.65 62.37
C GLU A 564 -9.60 -3.03 61.86
N GLN A 565 -8.92 -3.74 62.77
CA GLN A 565 -8.58 -5.16 62.77
C GLN A 565 -9.57 -6.06 62.03
N THR A 566 -9.09 -6.92 61.12
CA THR A 566 -9.50 -8.34 61.05
C THR A 566 -8.43 -9.21 60.35
N GLN A 567 -7.68 -9.90 61.19
CA GLN A 567 -7.09 -11.24 61.09
C GLN A 567 -6.81 -11.87 59.70
N ALA A 568 -5.53 -12.17 59.49
CA ALA A 568 -5.03 -13.17 58.54
C ALA A 568 -5.47 -14.61 58.90
N PRO A 569 -5.66 -15.50 57.90
CA PRO A 569 -5.53 -16.93 58.13
C PRO A 569 -4.27 -17.50 57.44
N THR A 570 -3.42 -18.01 58.31
CA THR A 570 -2.44 -19.10 58.21
C THR A 570 -2.53 -20.07 57.01
N ARG A 571 -1.38 -20.27 56.36
CA ARG A 571 -1.03 -21.37 55.43
C ARG A 571 -1.08 -22.74 56.10
N THR A 572 -1.50 -23.80 55.38
CA THR A 572 -1.03 -25.22 55.48
C THR A 572 -1.62 -26.04 54.30
N PRO A 573 -0.94 -27.07 53.76
CA PRO A 573 -0.82 -27.30 52.31
C PRO A 573 -1.73 -28.37 51.70
N GLU A 574 -1.63 -28.44 50.36
CA GLU A 574 -2.17 -29.38 49.38
C GLU A 574 -2.22 -30.86 49.80
N PRO A 575 -3.18 -31.63 49.23
CA PRO A 575 -2.75 -32.73 48.35
C PRO A 575 -3.60 -32.90 47.08
N THR A 576 -2.90 -33.08 45.95
CA THR A 576 -3.34 -33.73 44.69
C THR A 576 -3.67 -35.23 44.95
N PRO A 577 -4.74 -35.85 44.38
CA PRO A 577 -4.68 -36.46 43.03
C PRO A 577 -5.97 -36.57 42.18
N THR A 578 -5.76 -36.43 40.86
CA THR A 578 -6.18 -37.30 39.73
C THR A 578 -7.67 -37.59 39.40
N ASP A 579 -8.01 -37.15 38.17
CA ASP A 579 -8.80 -37.77 37.08
C ASP A 579 -10.24 -37.36 36.74
N ALA A 580 -10.44 -37.34 35.42
CA ALA A 580 -11.66 -37.43 34.61
C ALA A 580 -12.59 -36.21 34.46
N ALA A 581 -12.57 -35.66 33.23
CA ALA A 581 -13.64 -34.89 32.59
C ALA A 581 -14.90 -35.76 32.33
N PRO A 582 -16.10 -35.19 32.06
CA PRO A 582 -16.36 -34.60 30.74
C PRO A 582 -17.25 -33.32 30.70
N THR A 583 -17.03 -32.58 29.62
CA THR A 583 -17.91 -31.75 28.78
C THR A 583 -19.37 -31.50 29.21
N SER A 584 -19.77 -30.23 29.24
CA SER A 584 -21.15 -29.81 28.95
C SER A 584 -21.20 -28.63 27.97
N THR A 585 -21.94 -28.88 26.89
CA THR A 585 -22.38 -27.95 25.85
C THR A 585 -23.66 -27.24 26.32
N PRO A 586 -23.89 -25.95 26.00
CA PRO A 586 -25.25 -25.42 25.96
C PRO A 586 -25.79 -25.35 24.51
N THR A 587 -26.97 -25.94 24.36
CA THR A 587 -27.85 -25.96 23.18
C THR A 587 -28.55 -24.60 23.00
N PRO A 588 -28.85 -24.18 21.74
CA PRO A 588 -29.56 -22.94 21.43
C PRO A 588 -31.08 -23.08 21.66
N SER A 589 -31.73 -21.99 22.10
CA SER A 589 -33.19 -21.90 22.10
C SER A 589 -33.62 -20.60 21.41
N ALA A 590 -34.41 -20.77 20.36
CA ALA A 590 -35.03 -19.72 19.58
C ALA A 590 -36.51 -19.57 19.93
N ALA A 591 -37.06 -18.44 19.47
CA ALA A 591 -38.40 -18.26 18.89
C ALA A 591 -39.39 -17.35 19.70
N PRO A 592 -40.47 -16.84 19.08
CA PRO A 592 -40.56 -15.42 18.66
C PRO A 592 -41.93 -14.77 19.01
N SER A 593 -42.13 -13.48 18.73
CA SER A 593 -43.44 -12.98 18.24
C SER A 593 -43.44 -11.54 17.70
N PRO A 594 -44.43 -11.20 16.84
CA PRO A 594 -44.37 -10.13 15.84
C PRO A 594 -45.24 -8.90 16.18
N GLY A 595 -44.95 -7.77 15.53
CA GLY A 595 -45.84 -6.61 15.51
C GLY A 595 -45.28 -5.43 14.71
N ALA A 596 -45.63 -5.37 13.41
CA ALA A 596 -45.69 -4.11 12.65
C ALA A 596 -47.06 -3.46 12.95
N PRO A 597 -47.27 -2.12 12.82
CA PRO A 597 -46.89 -1.32 11.64
C PRO A 597 -46.28 0.06 11.91
N GLU A 598 -45.44 0.50 10.97
CA GLU A 598 -45.01 1.90 10.81
C GLU A 598 -46.20 2.83 10.53
N PRO A 599 -46.10 4.10 10.98
CA PRO A 599 -46.66 5.21 10.24
C PRO A 599 -45.64 6.32 9.98
N GLY A 600 -45.46 6.60 8.68
CA GLY A 600 -45.43 7.98 8.20
C GLY A 600 -44.08 8.69 8.14
N ALA A 601 -43.26 8.33 7.15
CA ALA A 601 -42.34 9.30 6.56
C ALA A 601 -43.19 10.40 5.89
N SER A 602 -43.24 11.57 6.52
CA SER A 602 -43.71 12.80 5.88
C SER A 602 -42.55 13.40 5.12
N ASP A 603 -42.72 13.49 3.81
CA ASP A 603 -41.96 14.37 2.93
C ASP A 603 -41.88 15.79 3.53
N ALA A 604 -40.68 16.35 3.54
CA ALA A 604 -40.47 17.79 3.47
C ALA A 604 -39.31 18.07 2.47
N PRO A 605 -39.42 19.15 1.67
CA PRO A 605 -38.78 19.27 0.36
C PRO A 605 -37.40 19.91 0.45
N GLY A 606 -36.58 19.62 -0.56
CA GLY A 606 -35.19 20.06 -0.63
C GLY A 606 -34.93 21.55 -0.86
N GLU A 607 -33.75 21.95 -0.38
CA GLU A 607 -32.95 23.10 -0.77
C GLU A 607 -31.48 22.62 -0.73
N GLY A 608 -30.59 22.80 -1.71
CA GLY A 608 -30.70 23.42 -3.02
C GLY A 608 -29.71 22.77 -3.98
N ALA A 609 -30.16 22.55 -5.21
CA ALA A 609 -29.33 22.10 -6.31
C ALA A 609 -28.36 23.20 -6.75
N GLY A 610 -27.07 23.01 -6.47
CA GLY A 610 -25.98 23.63 -7.22
C GLY A 610 -25.87 23.00 -8.62
N PRO A 611 -25.26 23.68 -9.61
CA PRO A 611 -25.43 23.35 -11.02
C PRO A 611 -24.79 22.00 -11.39
N GLY A 612 -25.64 21.02 -11.69
CA GLY A 612 -25.42 20.00 -12.74
C GLY A 612 -24.19 19.10 -12.63
N GLY A 613 -23.65 18.87 -11.43
CA GLY A 613 -22.64 17.83 -11.23
C GLY A 613 -23.29 16.46 -11.35
N ILE A 614 -22.82 15.63 -12.30
CA ILE A 614 -23.20 14.22 -12.36
C ILE A 614 -22.70 13.57 -11.08
N ASP A 615 -23.59 12.93 -10.31
CA ASP A 615 -23.24 12.13 -9.14
C ASP A 615 -22.01 11.24 -9.45
N PRO A 616 -20.91 11.33 -8.69
CA PRO A 616 -19.70 10.54 -8.92
C PRO A 616 -19.96 9.03 -9.01
N ALA A 617 -20.98 8.49 -8.33
CA ALA A 617 -21.39 7.09 -8.46
C ALA A 617 -22.04 6.82 -9.82
N VAL A 618 -22.89 7.72 -10.30
CA VAL A 618 -23.52 7.65 -11.63
C VAL A 618 -22.47 7.81 -12.73
N LEU A 619 -21.54 8.75 -12.60
CA LEU A 619 -20.43 8.93 -13.53
C LEU A 619 -19.54 7.67 -13.58
N ARG A 620 -19.21 7.09 -12.42
CA ARG A 620 -18.49 5.81 -12.34
C ARG A 620 -19.25 4.71 -13.07
N ALA A 621 -20.55 4.53 -12.80
CA ALA A 621 -21.36 3.52 -13.48
C ALA A 621 -21.41 3.72 -15.02
N TRP A 622 -21.53 4.97 -15.48
CA TRP A 622 -21.48 5.30 -16.92
C TRP A 622 -20.11 5.00 -17.53
N LEU A 623 -19.02 5.36 -16.86
CA LEU A 623 -17.66 5.08 -17.33
C LEU A 623 -17.38 3.58 -17.39
N LEU A 624 -17.86 2.80 -16.41
CA LEU A 624 -17.78 1.34 -16.42
C LEU A 624 -18.59 0.72 -17.56
N GLY A 625 -19.81 1.21 -17.79
CA GLY A 625 -20.64 0.78 -18.91
C GLY A 625 -19.99 1.07 -20.27
N ILE A 626 -19.41 2.26 -20.44
CA ILE A 626 -18.69 2.65 -21.65
C ILE A 626 -17.41 1.82 -21.82
N GLY A 627 -16.64 1.62 -20.76
CA GLY A 627 -15.42 0.80 -20.76
C GLY A 627 -15.71 -0.65 -21.18
N ALA A 628 -16.74 -1.27 -20.61
CA ALA A 628 -17.18 -2.61 -20.99
C ALA A 628 -17.63 -2.67 -22.47
N LEU A 629 -18.37 -1.66 -22.94
CA LEU A 629 -18.82 -1.57 -24.33
C LEU A 629 -17.63 -1.44 -25.30
N LEU A 630 -16.65 -0.61 -24.98
CA LEU A 630 -15.43 -0.43 -25.78
C LEU A 630 -14.60 -1.72 -25.84
N LEU A 631 -14.51 -2.44 -24.72
CA LEU A 631 -13.78 -3.72 -24.65
C LEU A 631 -14.48 -4.81 -25.47
N LEU A 632 -15.81 -4.82 -25.50
CA LEU A 632 -16.60 -5.70 -26.37
C LEU A 632 -16.53 -5.28 -27.85
N ALA A 633 -16.36 -3.99 -28.15
CA ALA A 633 -16.23 -3.47 -29.52
C ALA A 633 -14.81 -3.62 -30.10
N LEU A 634 -13.81 -3.83 -29.24
CA LEU A 634 -12.40 -3.89 -29.61
C LEU A 634 -12.07 -4.97 -30.66
N PRO A 635 -12.52 -6.24 -30.56
CA PRO A 635 -12.21 -7.26 -31.56
C PRO A 635 -12.79 -6.89 -32.94
N TRP A 636 -13.99 -6.31 -32.96
CA TRP A 636 -14.61 -5.80 -34.19
C TRP A 636 -13.78 -4.66 -34.80
N ALA A 637 -13.35 -3.68 -34.00
CA ALA A 637 -12.53 -2.56 -34.46
C ALA A 637 -11.18 -3.04 -35.04
N VAL A 638 -10.50 -3.95 -34.34
CA VAL A 638 -9.24 -4.57 -34.81
C VAL A 638 -9.45 -5.32 -36.14
N ARG A 639 -10.56 -6.06 -36.27
CA ARG A 639 -10.91 -6.78 -37.50
C ARG A 639 -11.14 -5.83 -38.68
N GLN A 640 -11.80 -4.69 -38.47
CA GLN A 640 -12.01 -3.67 -39.50
C GLN A 640 -10.71 -2.98 -39.90
N ALA A 641 -9.84 -2.67 -38.95
CA ALA A 641 -8.52 -2.10 -39.22
C ALA A 641 -7.65 -3.09 -40.04
N GLN A 642 -7.60 -4.37 -39.65
CA GLN A 642 -6.88 -5.41 -40.40
C GLN A 642 -7.41 -5.53 -41.83
N ARG A 643 -8.74 -5.50 -42.01
CA ARG A 643 -9.38 -5.54 -43.32
C ARG A 643 -8.96 -4.34 -44.18
N ALA A 644 -9.04 -3.13 -43.63
CA ALA A 644 -8.64 -1.92 -44.34
C ALA A 644 -7.16 -1.98 -44.77
N VAL A 645 -6.27 -2.45 -43.89
CA VAL A 645 -4.84 -2.62 -44.20
C VAL A 645 -4.61 -3.69 -45.27
N ARG A 646 -5.35 -4.80 -45.25
CA ARG A 646 -5.25 -5.86 -46.27
C ARG A 646 -5.71 -5.36 -47.64
N LEU A 647 -6.85 -4.70 -47.72
CA LEU A 647 -7.40 -4.20 -48.99
C LEU A 647 -6.52 -3.12 -49.65
N ARG A 648 -5.74 -2.38 -48.86
CA ARG A 648 -4.71 -1.45 -49.38
C ARG A 648 -3.58 -2.14 -50.15
N ARG A 649 -3.41 -3.45 -50.04
CA ARG A 649 -2.38 -4.22 -50.77
C ARG A 649 -2.87 -4.76 -52.14
N GLY A 650 -4.02 -4.30 -52.63
CA GLY A 650 -4.59 -4.74 -53.90
C GLY A 650 -5.00 -6.21 -53.88
N ALA A 651 -4.92 -6.88 -55.04
CA ALA A 651 -5.42 -8.25 -55.20
C ALA A 651 -4.82 -9.30 -54.22
N PRO A 652 -3.51 -9.30 -53.90
CA PRO A 652 -2.95 -10.21 -52.90
C PRO A 652 -3.55 -10.05 -51.50
N GLY A 653 -3.83 -8.80 -51.09
CA GLY A 653 -4.44 -8.50 -49.81
C GLY A 653 -5.94 -8.82 -49.77
N ALA A 654 -6.64 -8.60 -50.89
CA ALA A 654 -8.03 -9.01 -51.08
C ALA A 654 -8.21 -10.53 -50.94
N TRP A 655 -7.24 -11.32 -51.43
CA TRP A 655 -7.25 -12.77 -51.27
C TRP A 655 -7.02 -13.22 -49.83
N GLN A 656 -6.08 -12.59 -49.10
CA GLN A 656 -5.90 -12.83 -47.67
C GLN A 656 -7.16 -12.52 -46.86
N GLU A 657 -7.90 -11.48 -47.26
CA GLU A 657 -9.16 -11.12 -46.62
C GLU A 657 -10.27 -12.16 -46.86
N LEU A 658 -10.36 -12.75 -48.05
CA LEU A 658 -11.30 -13.87 -48.29
C LEU A 658 -10.94 -15.12 -47.50
N ARG A 659 -9.65 -15.43 -47.36
CA ARG A 659 -9.18 -16.52 -46.48
C ARG A 659 -9.55 -16.26 -45.03
N ALA A 660 -9.41 -15.02 -44.56
CA ALA A 660 -9.82 -14.62 -43.22
C ALA A 660 -11.35 -14.73 -43.04
N ALA A 661 -12.15 -14.27 -44.00
CA ALA A 661 -13.60 -14.39 -43.97
C ALA A 661 -14.08 -15.85 -43.97
N LEU A 662 -13.39 -16.74 -44.69
CA LEU A 662 -13.66 -18.18 -44.68
C LEU A 662 -13.32 -18.81 -43.31
N ALA A 663 -12.21 -18.38 -42.69
CA ALA A 663 -11.87 -18.78 -41.32
C ALA A 663 -12.89 -18.25 -40.29
N ASP A 664 -13.40 -17.04 -40.50
CA ASP A 664 -14.45 -16.42 -39.67
C ASP A 664 -15.78 -17.19 -39.77
N ALA A 665 -16.05 -17.80 -40.93
CA ALA A 665 -17.16 -18.74 -41.13
C ALA A 665 -16.95 -20.11 -40.45
N GLY A 666 -15.82 -20.32 -39.77
CA GLY A 666 -15.53 -21.53 -39.00
C GLY A 666 -14.94 -22.68 -39.81
N VAL A 667 -14.54 -22.43 -41.07
CA VAL A 667 -13.94 -23.46 -41.92
C VAL A 667 -12.45 -23.60 -41.60
N ARG A 668 -12.00 -24.84 -41.41
CA ARG A 668 -10.60 -25.18 -41.17
C ARG A 668 -10.01 -25.80 -42.42
N LEU A 669 -9.03 -25.12 -43.00
CA LEU A 669 -8.22 -25.63 -44.10
C LEU A 669 -6.77 -25.78 -43.61
N PRO A 670 -6.05 -26.84 -44.03
CA PRO A 670 -4.64 -26.98 -43.73
C PRO A 670 -3.82 -25.84 -44.35
N ALA A 671 -2.66 -25.53 -43.78
CA ALA A 671 -1.78 -24.48 -44.30
C ALA A 671 -1.32 -24.75 -45.75
N SER A 672 -1.30 -26.02 -46.17
CA SER A 672 -0.99 -26.46 -47.54
C SER A 672 -2.13 -26.29 -48.54
N ALA A 673 -3.31 -25.79 -48.14
CA ALA A 673 -4.45 -25.64 -49.03
C ALA A 673 -4.14 -24.65 -50.17
N THR A 674 -4.33 -25.13 -51.40
CA THR A 674 -4.08 -24.36 -52.63
C THR A 674 -5.12 -23.24 -52.79
N PRO A 675 -4.85 -22.21 -53.61
CA PRO A 675 -5.84 -21.20 -53.92
C PRO A 675 -7.16 -21.77 -54.47
N GLY A 676 -7.08 -22.86 -55.24
CA GLY A 676 -8.25 -23.60 -55.73
C GLY A 676 -9.04 -24.26 -54.60
N ASP A 677 -8.38 -24.88 -53.61
CA ASP A 677 -9.05 -25.52 -52.47
C ASP A 677 -9.83 -24.50 -51.63
N VAL A 678 -9.26 -23.30 -51.44
CA VAL A 678 -9.93 -22.20 -50.73
C VAL A 678 -11.14 -21.70 -51.52
N GLN A 679 -11.01 -21.54 -52.84
CA GLN A 679 -12.12 -21.10 -53.69
C GLN A 679 -13.25 -22.14 -53.72
N ALA A 680 -12.93 -23.42 -53.82
CA ALA A 680 -13.92 -24.50 -53.77
C ALA A 680 -14.65 -24.51 -52.42
N ALA A 681 -13.93 -24.28 -51.32
CA ALA A 681 -14.52 -24.17 -49.99
C ALA A 681 -15.45 -22.96 -49.84
N ILE A 682 -15.15 -21.83 -50.49
CA ILE A 682 -16.04 -20.66 -50.55
C ILE A 682 -17.27 -20.98 -51.42
N ALA A 683 -17.06 -21.48 -52.64
CA ALA A 683 -18.11 -21.77 -53.60
C ALA A 683 -19.14 -22.78 -53.09
N ALA A 684 -18.73 -23.75 -52.28
CA ALA A 684 -19.63 -24.73 -51.64
C ALA A 684 -20.59 -24.11 -50.61
N ARG A 685 -20.40 -22.85 -50.21
CA ARG A 685 -21.13 -22.20 -49.10
C ARG A 685 -21.88 -20.94 -49.49
N VAL A 686 -21.64 -20.40 -50.68
CA VAL A 686 -22.20 -19.12 -51.10
C VAL A 686 -22.98 -19.27 -52.40
N PRO A 687 -23.92 -18.36 -52.71
CA PRO A 687 -24.63 -18.40 -53.98
C PRO A 687 -23.69 -18.18 -55.18
N PRO A 688 -24.12 -18.55 -56.41
CA PRO A 688 -23.24 -18.60 -57.59
C PRO A 688 -22.56 -17.27 -57.95
N ASP A 689 -23.24 -16.15 -57.70
CA ASP A 689 -22.74 -14.79 -57.90
C ASP A 689 -21.59 -14.45 -56.94
N ALA A 690 -21.71 -14.82 -55.66
CA ALA A 690 -20.69 -14.68 -54.64
C ALA A 690 -19.51 -15.64 -54.85
N ALA A 691 -19.77 -16.84 -55.37
CA ALA A 691 -18.73 -17.79 -55.76
C ALA A 691 -17.91 -17.26 -56.94
N ALA A 692 -18.57 -16.69 -57.95
CA ALA A 692 -17.91 -16.04 -59.08
C ALA A 692 -17.10 -14.81 -58.65
N ALA A 693 -17.58 -14.02 -57.69
CA ALA A 693 -16.83 -12.91 -57.12
C ALA A 693 -15.55 -13.39 -56.40
N ALA A 694 -15.64 -14.45 -55.60
CA ALA A 694 -14.47 -15.04 -54.94
C ALA A 694 -13.43 -15.57 -55.95
N ASP A 695 -13.88 -16.17 -57.05
CA ASP A 695 -13.00 -16.66 -58.11
C ASP A 695 -12.29 -15.53 -58.88
N ARG A 696 -12.97 -14.40 -59.12
CA ARG A 696 -12.33 -13.19 -59.68
C ARG A 696 -11.21 -12.67 -58.78
N VAL A 697 -11.40 -12.64 -57.47
CA VAL A 697 -10.36 -12.24 -56.51
C VAL A 697 -9.20 -13.24 -56.50
N ARG A 698 -9.47 -14.55 -56.56
CA ARG A 698 -8.44 -15.59 -56.68
C ARG A 698 -7.56 -15.37 -57.92
N LEU A 699 -8.20 -15.24 -59.08
CA LEU A 699 -7.51 -15.03 -60.36
C LEU A 699 -6.71 -13.72 -60.37
N ALA A 700 -7.24 -12.65 -59.79
CA ALA A 700 -6.54 -11.38 -59.67
C ALA A 700 -5.29 -11.49 -58.78
N ALA A 701 -5.37 -12.23 -57.67
CA ALA A 701 -4.25 -12.46 -56.77
C ALA A 701 -3.17 -13.36 -57.40
N GLU A 702 -3.57 -14.41 -58.12
CA GLU A 702 -2.65 -15.28 -58.88
C GLU A 702 -1.92 -14.49 -59.98
N ARG A 703 -2.64 -13.66 -60.75
CA ARG A 703 -2.01 -12.78 -61.74
C ARG A 703 -1.09 -11.75 -61.09
N ALA A 704 -1.44 -11.22 -59.93
CA ALA A 704 -0.55 -10.32 -59.18
C ALA A 704 0.75 -11.04 -58.79
N ALA A 705 0.69 -12.31 -58.39
CA ALA A 705 1.86 -13.10 -58.04
C ALA A 705 2.78 -13.42 -59.25
N PHE A 706 2.21 -13.80 -60.40
CA PHE A 706 3.01 -14.37 -61.51
C PHE A 706 3.15 -13.50 -62.76
N ALA A 707 2.27 -12.50 -62.97
CA ALA A 707 2.16 -11.80 -64.26
C ALA A 707 1.77 -10.32 -64.14
N GLY A 708 2.12 -9.64 -63.04
CA GLY A 708 1.93 -8.19 -62.90
C GLY A 708 0.48 -7.72 -62.70
N GLY A 709 -0.38 -8.52 -62.07
CA GLY A 709 -1.77 -8.16 -61.76
C GLY A 709 -1.96 -6.96 -60.81
N PRO A 710 -3.23 -6.51 -60.61
CA PRO A 710 -3.56 -5.25 -59.97
C PRO A 710 -3.17 -5.21 -58.49
N ARG A 711 -2.29 -4.26 -58.15
CA ARG A 711 -1.80 -4.00 -56.78
C ARG A 711 -2.34 -2.72 -56.17
N GLU A 712 -3.14 -1.96 -56.92
CA GLU A 712 -3.72 -0.72 -56.46
C GLU A 712 -4.75 -0.96 -55.34
N PRO A 713 -4.77 -0.10 -54.30
CA PRO A 713 -5.81 -0.14 -53.27
C PRO A 713 -7.21 -0.11 -53.91
N GLY A 714 -8.10 -0.99 -53.46
CA GLY A 714 -9.49 -0.98 -53.91
C GLY A 714 -9.81 -1.85 -55.13
N ALA A 715 -8.81 -2.38 -55.85
CA ALA A 715 -8.99 -3.08 -57.13
C ALA A 715 -9.92 -4.32 -57.07
N CYS A 716 -10.13 -4.90 -55.88
CA CYS A 716 -10.96 -6.11 -55.69
C CYS A 716 -12.02 -5.94 -54.58
N ASP A 717 -12.24 -4.73 -54.06
CA ASP A 717 -13.05 -4.50 -52.86
C ASP A 717 -14.53 -4.82 -53.05
N ALA A 718 -15.06 -4.56 -54.24
CA ALA A 718 -16.44 -4.92 -54.60
C ALA A 718 -16.64 -6.44 -54.53
N ASP A 719 -15.74 -7.20 -55.15
CA ASP A 719 -15.82 -8.67 -55.21
C ASP A 719 -15.58 -9.31 -53.83
N VAL A 720 -14.63 -8.79 -53.04
CA VAL A 720 -14.44 -9.23 -51.64
C VAL A 720 -15.71 -8.97 -50.82
N ARG A 721 -16.36 -7.81 -50.99
CA ARG A 721 -17.61 -7.49 -50.28
C ARG A 721 -18.76 -8.43 -50.66
N ILE A 722 -18.86 -8.83 -51.92
CA ILE A 722 -19.91 -9.75 -52.38
C ILE A 722 -19.67 -11.15 -51.80
N ALA A 723 -18.46 -11.68 -51.96
CA ALA A 723 -18.10 -13.01 -51.46
C ALA A 723 -18.16 -13.11 -49.93
N ALA A 724 -17.64 -12.11 -49.20
CA ALA A 724 -17.69 -12.09 -47.74
C ALA A 724 -19.14 -11.98 -47.20
N ARG A 725 -20.00 -11.18 -47.85
CA ARG A 725 -21.43 -11.11 -47.49
C ARG A 725 -22.14 -12.45 -47.74
N GLY A 726 -21.82 -13.11 -48.86
CA GLY A 726 -22.32 -14.45 -49.14
C GLY A 726 -21.93 -15.46 -48.05
N LEU A 727 -20.68 -15.43 -47.60
CA LEU A 727 -20.19 -16.30 -46.51
C LEU A 727 -20.93 -16.03 -45.20
N VAL A 728 -21.09 -14.76 -44.80
CA VAL A 728 -21.81 -14.42 -43.57
C VAL A 728 -23.30 -14.79 -43.68
N ALA A 729 -23.92 -14.55 -44.84
CA ALA A 729 -25.31 -14.92 -45.08
C ALA A 729 -25.53 -16.44 -45.04
N SER A 730 -24.52 -17.26 -45.32
CA SER A 730 -24.61 -18.72 -45.22
C SER A 730 -24.62 -19.26 -43.79
N LEU A 731 -24.25 -18.44 -42.79
CA LEU A 731 -24.17 -18.84 -41.39
C LEU A 731 -25.53 -18.74 -40.67
N PRO A 732 -25.78 -19.56 -39.63
CA PRO A 732 -26.93 -19.38 -38.76
C PRO A 732 -26.84 -18.07 -37.95
N PRO A 733 -27.96 -17.49 -37.50
CA PRO A 733 -28.02 -16.15 -36.91
C PRO A 733 -27.05 -15.92 -35.74
N TRP A 734 -26.92 -16.91 -34.84
CA TRP A 734 -26.00 -16.84 -33.70
C TRP A 734 -24.52 -16.86 -34.13
N ARG A 735 -24.16 -17.59 -35.20
CA ARG A 735 -22.80 -17.57 -35.76
C ARG A 735 -22.50 -16.30 -36.51
N ARG A 736 -23.49 -15.65 -37.13
CA ARG A 736 -23.31 -14.33 -37.74
C ARG A 736 -22.88 -13.34 -36.67
N ALA A 737 -23.64 -13.25 -35.57
CA ALA A 737 -23.33 -12.39 -34.43
C ALA A 737 -21.95 -12.69 -33.83
N LEU A 738 -21.62 -13.98 -33.64
CA LEU A 738 -20.32 -14.38 -33.08
C LEU A 738 -19.15 -14.10 -34.03
N SER A 739 -19.32 -14.32 -35.35
CA SER A 739 -18.31 -13.99 -36.36
C SER A 739 -18.04 -12.49 -36.49
N THR A 740 -19.04 -11.65 -36.17
CA THR A 740 -18.89 -10.19 -36.15
C THR A 740 -18.29 -9.66 -34.84
N ALA A 741 -18.64 -10.26 -33.69
CA ALA A 741 -18.19 -9.82 -32.38
C ALA A 741 -16.81 -10.38 -32.00
N LEU A 742 -16.53 -11.65 -32.32
CA LEU A 742 -15.29 -12.36 -31.99
C LEU A 742 -14.80 -13.17 -33.19
N PRO A 743 -14.28 -12.51 -34.26
CA PRO A 743 -13.89 -13.20 -35.48
C PRO A 743 -12.72 -14.18 -35.23
N PRO A 744 -12.88 -15.48 -35.53
CA PRO A 744 -11.83 -16.49 -35.40
C PRO A 744 -10.50 -16.15 -36.09
N SER A 745 -10.52 -15.32 -37.14
CA SER A 745 -9.32 -14.87 -37.86
C SER A 745 -8.40 -13.93 -37.06
N LEU A 746 -8.86 -13.38 -35.91
CA LEU A 746 -8.00 -12.58 -35.04
C LEU A 746 -6.99 -13.42 -34.25
N VAL A 747 -7.36 -14.64 -33.90
CA VAL A 747 -6.52 -15.58 -33.12
C VAL A 747 -5.74 -16.50 -34.06
N ARG A 748 -6.27 -16.77 -35.26
CA ARG A 748 -5.64 -17.63 -36.25
C ARG A 748 -4.79 -16.81 -37.21
N VAL A 749 -3.47 -16.84 -37.02
CA VAL A 749 -2.52 -16.29 -37.99
C VAL A 749 -2.72 -16.99 -39.32
N VAL A 750 -3.33 -16.31 -40.30
CA VAL A 750 -3.30 -16.75 -41.70
C VAL A 750 -1.91 -16.34 -42.21
N PRO A 751 -0.99 -17.29 -42.48
CA PRO A 751 0.30 -16.93 -43.01
C PRO A 751 0.10 -16.20 -44.34
N PRO A 752 0.90 -15.14 -44.63
CA PRO A 752 0.92 -14.59 -45.97
C PRO A 752 1.26 -15.70 -46.97
N LEU A 753 0.80 -15.56 -48.22
CA LEU A 753 1.37 -16.36 -49.30
C LEU A 753 2.85 -15.95 -49.40
N ASP A 754 3.72 -16.68 -48.73
CA ASP A 754 5.16 -16.57 -48.92
C ASP A 754 5.42 -17.07 -50.35
N VAL A 755 5.74 -16.13 -51.22
CA VAL A 755 6.24 -16.40 -52.56
C VAL A 755 7.68 -16.86 -52.37
N ALA A 756 7.95 -18.14 -52.65
CA ALA A 756 9.30 -18.64 -52.86
C ALA A 756 9.87 -18.08 -54.17
#